data_AF-A0ABD3PRA9-F1
#
_entry.id   AF-A0ABD3PRA9-F1
#
_cell.length_a   1.000
_cell.length_b   1.000
_cell.length_c   1.000
_cell.angle_alpha   90.00
_cell.angle_beta   90.00
_cell.angle_gamma   90.00
#
_symmetry.space_group_name_H-M   'P 1'
#
loop_
_entity.id
_entity.type
_entity.pdbx_description
1 polymer ?
#
loop_
_entity_poly.entity_id
_entity_poly.type
_entity_poly.pdbx_seq_one_letter_code
_entity_poly.pdbx_strand_id
1 'polypeptide(L)'
;MLIPFPILVLGSVIGKTSSFRPGALLQNHHANSFLTFAARRLSIHRPTRISPYGTHQRVSRRPSPSLWATVASQESYGTSQPTGVNNCQICKRSFHSRNALFRHLRGEDATDYDCHLEARKMGMKGSLSSLDKDMSLTAVLRYGYLVHNHADSPSKHNETSTDIRNNVGYNEIVANTIHEAFLNLTASFFEEEKTNSVTLSTSALTYSTAAKLRQPSLRQDDQVMAAASEVLSFNYRLCIPHSIGNAMGLAKKWKDYASNDQLLQDIQSFLDARTVNDPIQIQLHAMDAMLPRSFKFYAERGCSQRSYRYLLPLRWINFEHTSSVDETNHLIEWLRGVTSTSLSERKHQPRGAAASTSAPRCIMKLKQALKAAESRTVPNRRTRRQQAALNSIRDTDDDERDNGIDIDQSSDVLMTNTGPIRLSPGENQEIWTVVEKGTKVLSSNTQIALFTRKTPHTCWSNFCHPDLRGMAASPSHDATWRTIDKANIVGFFSPTQTKILLSENAQFDDLHDIHVILEFRGDGFLLGQIPRLISTLVAMANDWLPIIFFDVATRPDVYITAPPMAPFLDAMMYYHSPRYHFHELVAKSSDSSSETDNIDRKMFDYCISGSSKEYEWEKELRTLLLHSSSIDPKSELQWLSDLRDKISPSIREDMDTVSKNMVEFTLSQTENINKANNLPVMLTDSPAGAYSGTLELLRGIVSNQRWPATSSARSRVIMSSPSAVSTDKILATKKGSVVTAFPGNADSSGSFTVINMNIWNEDSGIPLPAANKLFPELARSVFELEKEIIEKQVPIPMAKGMSRDGQSFFRRLPSTHCAVNRVSWNWDVLLLFGMLSALLTHSHFFFICNEKNAQFTPHVDSGRGFGQNVSMIVGLGNYTGGEIIVEGVSYPIRYHALEFDGWKQLHWTSPFVGERYSLVWFTPEQTPEQRQSHAQLSDASGKEDIFASQLAQVHSAKTPFFPPLNYRPNSTDALVIGEILDSEKGCAYTMECNKAPNMPDGFSLKGHSTVLDIGAHIGVFSRYAIGEGCSHIIAFEPEASNFDLLSRNLRPENSIDCNCTIKLHSSAVAAGHDNRILIRARDQNDGKQNTWRHSLSEYSQYVDRTTKLPSDSQKGMLDRVEVRSVPFFSQPNESGDHSDGALVPGVTFVKLDCEGAEIEILLSPDASKHSSWLDVTHLVVEWSFTKERRVDIFHRMLANLETAGFEVYYEGMGSWWDTDSHVMWPYPDDILVFAIMSK
;
A
#
# COMPACT_ATOMS: atom_id res chain seq x y z
N MET A 1 5.25 -42.67 -50.81
CA MET A 1 5.41 -41.58 -51.79
C MET A 1 5.61 -40.30 -51.00
N LEU A 2 6.65 -39.48 -51.12
CA LEU A 2 7.86 -39.43 -51.94
C LEU A 2 8.93 -38.64 -51.16
N ILE A 3 10.17 -39.09 -51.28
CA ILE A 3 11.49 -38.61 -50.79
C ILE A 3 11.89 -37.38 -51.69
N PRO A 4 12.89 -36.48 -51.43
CA PRO A 4 14.22 -36.81 -50.91
C PRO A 4 15.13 -35.81 -50.15
N PHE A 5 16.12 -36.43 -49.49
CA PHE A 5 17.57 -36.13 -49.22
C PHE A 5 18.33 -35.29 -50.31
N PRO A 6 19.66 -34.97 -50.23
CA PRO A 6 20.80 -35.44 -49.35
C PRO A 6 21.74 -34.29 -48.84
N ILE A 7 22.88 -34.43 -48.12
CA ILE A 7 24.26 -34.96 -48.43
C ILE A 7 25.10 -34.71 -47.13
N LEU A 8 25.80 -35.65 -46.43
CA LEU A 8 27.04 -36.42 -46.66
C LEU A 8 28.40 -35.67 -46.50
N VAL A 9 29.32 -36.23 -45.69
CA VAL A 9 30.82 -36.31 -45.76
C VAL A 9 31.42 -36.24 -44.32
N LEU A 10 31.83 -37.35 -43.68
CA LEU A 10 33.13 -38.08 -43.73
C LEU A 10 34.36 -37.29 -43.27
N GLY A 11 35.03 -37.78 -42.21
CA GLY A 11 36.36 -37.34 -41.79
C GLY A 11 36.83 -38.00 -40.49
N SER A 12 37.80 -38.89 -40.61
CA SER A 12 38.27 -39.87 -39.63
C SER A 12 39.68 -39.56 -39.07
N VAL A 13 40.00 -40.16 -37.90
CA VAL A 13 41.25 -40.91 -37.58
C VAL A 13 42.41 -40.25 -36.74
N ILE A 14 42.81 -41.00 -35.67
CA ILE A 14 44.11 -41.09 -34.91
C ILE A 14 44.44 -39.95 -33.90
N GLY A 15 44.92 -40.14 -32.65
CA GLY A 15 45.29 -41.30 -31.80
C GLY A 15 46.38 -40.93 -30.75
N LYS A 16 46.44 -41.69 -29.63
CA LYS A 16 47.51 -41.83 -28.58
C LYS A 16 47.56 -40.79 -27.43
N THR A 17 47.40 -41.08 -26.11
CA THR A 17 47.96 -42.03 -25.09
C THR A 17 49.25 -41.57 -24.37
N SER A 18 49.16 -41.33 -23.04
CA SER A 18 50.12 -41.71 -21.94
C SER A 18 49.72 -40.94 -20.64
N SER A 19 49.25 -41.52 -19.53
CA SER A 19 49.87 -42.38 -18.48
C SER A 19 51.02 -41.75 -17.66
N PHE A 20 50.81 -41.54 -16.35
CA PHE A 20 51.83 -41.66 -15.28
C PHE A 20 51.18 -41.90 -13.91
N ARG A 21 51.73 -42.84 -13.11
CA ARG A 21 51.33 -43.23 -11.72
C ARG A 21 52.45 -42.87 -10.68
N PRO A 22 52.58 -43.44 -9.44
CA PRO A 22 52.45 -42.73 -8.15
C PRO A 22 53.63 -42.95 -7.15
N GLY A 23 53.51 -42.45 -5.89
CA GLY A 23 54.32 -42.86 -4.70
C GLY A 23 53.95 -42.00 -3.46
N ALA A 24 53.50 -42.53 -2.30
CA ALA A 24 54.20 -43.23 -1.18
C ALA A 24 55.24 -42.32 -0.48
N LEU A 25 55.45 -42.23 0.86
CA LEU A 25 55.09 -42.96 2.10
C LEU A 25 55.67 -42.12 3.29
N LEU A 26 55.08 -42.12 4.50
CA LEU A 26 55.82 -42.09 5.79
C LEU A 26 54.90 -42.28 7.03
N GLN A 27 55.37 -43.13 7.96
CA GLN A 27 54.80 -43.54 9.25
C GLN A 27 55.57 -42.96 10.46
N ASN A 28 54.98 -43.17 11.66
CA ASN A 28 55.51 -43.19 13.05
C ASN A 28 55.03 -42.01 13.93
N HIS A 29 54.74 -42.10 15.24
CA HIS A 29 54.35 -43.11 16.24
C HIS A 29 54.21 -42.36 17.60
N HIS A 30 53.32 -42.80 18.51
CA HIS A 30 53.30 -42.67 20.00
C HIS A 30 52.81 -41.41 20.79
N ALA A 31 51.70 -41.63 21.51
CA ALA A 31 51.51 -41.66 22.99
C ALA A 31 51.17 -40.42 23.86
N ASN A 32 50.00 -40.53 24.52
CA ASN A 32 49.60 -40.23 25.93
C ASN A 32 50.13 -38.98 26.67
N SER A 33 49.22 -38.20 27.29
CA SER A 33 49.03 -38.10 28.77
C SER A 33 48.10 -36.94 29.23
N PHE A 34 47.39 -37.21 30.33
CA PHE A 34 46.50 -36.39 31.17
C PHE A 34 47.09 -35.08 31.75
N LEU A 35 46.25 -34.05 32.03
CA LEU A 35 45.92 -33.52 33.39
C LEU A 35 45.05 -32.23 33.39
N THR A 36 43.90 -32.33 34.05
CA THR A 36 43.18 -31.46 35.00
C THR A 36 43.63 -29.99 35.23
N PHE A 37 42.69 -29.03 35.27
CA PHE A 37 42.37 -28.24 36.50
C PHE A 37 41.10 -27.38 36.34
N ALA A 38 40.26 -27.44 37.37
CA ALA A 38 39.07 -26.60 37.59
C ALA A 38 39.42 -25.37 38.44
N ALA A 39 38.69 -24.26 38.30
CA ALA A 39 38.61 -23.26 39.36
C ALA A 39 37.31 -22.44 39.36
N ARG A 40 36.63 -22.51 40.51
CA ARG A 40 35.52 -21.69 41.01
C ARG A 40 35.88 -20.19 41.10
N ARG A 41 34.86 -19.31 41.08
CA ARG A 41 34.84 -18.15 41.99
C ARG A 41 33.42 -17.80 42.48
N LEU A 42 33.35 -17.62 43.79
CA LEU A 42 32.21 -17.35 44.66
C LEU A 42 32.02 -15.84 44.88
N SER A 43 30.77 -15.46 45.09
CA SER A 43 30.30 -14.17 45.63
C SER A 43 30.78 -13.89 47.06
N ILE A 44 30.94 -12.61 47.40
CA ILE A 44 30.99 -12.12 48.77
C ILE A 44 30.08 -10.89 48.91
N HIS A 45 29.23 -10.94 49.94
CA HIS A 45 28.29 -9.92 50.41
C HIS A 45 28.81 -9.27 51.71
N ARG A 46 28.23 -8.10 52.06
CA ARG A 46 28.05 -7.45 53.40
C ARG A 46 28.69 -6.04 53.53
N PRO A 47 28.28 -5.21 54.53
CA PRO A 47 26.91 -4.82 54.92
C PRO A 47 26.81 -3.32 55.34
N THR A 48 25.59 -2.92 55.71
CA THR A 48 25.08 -1.61 56.18
C THR A 48 25.51 -1.18 57.60
N ARG A 49 25.44 0.14 57.88
CA ARG A 49 25.40 0.74 59.24
C ARG A 49 24.53 2.02 59.31
N ILE A 50 24.07 2.30 60.52
CA ILE A 50 22.93 3.10 60.99
C ILE A 50 23.35 4.50 61.51
N SER A 51 22.56 5.57 61.25
CA SER A 51 22.09 6.79 62.02
C SER A 51 22.93 7.39 63.20
N PRO A 52 22.66 8.59 63.86
CA PRO A 52 21.51 9.55 63.80
C PRO A 52 21.80 11.08 64.08
N TYR A 53 20.70 11.89 64.14
CA TYR A 53 20.41 13.16 64.89
C TYR A 53 20.67 14.58 64.33
N GLY A 54 19.68 15.49 64.50
CA GLY A 54 19.90 16.91 64.85
C GLY A 54 18.94 18.03 64.34
N THR A 55 17.95 18.38 65.17
CA THR A 55 17.00 19.54 65.25
C THR A 55 17.43 21.00 64.90
N HIS A 56 16.53 21.86 64.36
CA HIS A 56 15.91 23.07 65.01
C HIS A 56 15.04 24.03 64.11
N GLN A 57 13.93 24.51 64.72
CA GLN A 57 13.02 25.70 64.61
C GLN A 57 13.46 26.97 63.78
N ARG A 58 12.65 27.97 63.32
CA ARG A 58 11.27 28.51 63.54
C ARG A 58 10.95 29.72 62.60
N VAL A 59 9.64 30.04 62.44
CA VAL A 59 8.94 31.38 62.30
C VAL A 59 8.58 32.00 60.91
N SER A 60 7.27 31.88 60.60
CA SER A 60 6.22 32.76 60.01
C SER A 60 6.48 34.00 59.12
N ARG A 61 5.62 34.16 58.08
CA ARG A 61 4.59 35.23 57.94
C ARG A 61 3.60 34.96 56.76
N ARG A 62 2.37 35.49 56.88
CA ARG A 62 1.13 35.39 56.04
C ARG A 62 0.88 36.74 55.29
N PRO A 63 -0.19 36.98 54.47
CA PRO A 63 -1.04 36.11 53.61
C PRO A 63 -1.52 36.72 52.24
N SER A 64 -2.32 35.91 51.49
CA SER A 64 -3.52 36.25 50.64
C SER A 64 -3.37 36.50 49.10
N PRO A 65 -4.43 36.38 48.27
CA PRO A 65 -5.42 35.28 48.11
C PRO A 65 -5.83 34.93 46.64
N SER A 66 -6.68 33.90 46.46
CA SER A 66 -7.57 33.55 45.30
C SER A 66 -6.98 32.63 44.19
N LEU A 67 -7.68 31.72 43.47
CA LEU A 67 -9.10 31.33 43.31
C LEU A 67 -9.16 29.90 42.68
N TRP A 68 -10.32 29.22 42.74
CA TRP A 68 -10.54 27.77 42.60
C TRP A 68 -10.64 27.19 41.18
N ALA A 69 -10.26 25.90 41.02
CA ALA A 69 -10.70 24.99 39.96
C ALA A 69 -10.84 23.54 40.51
N THR A 70 -11.94 22.84 40.23
CA THR A 70 -12.22 21.46 40.70
C THR A 70 -12.90 20.62 39.61
N VAL A 71 -12.34 19.44 39.28
CA VAL A 71 -13.01 18.11 39.27
C VAL A 71 -11.95 17.03 39.51
N ALA A 72 -11.44 16.99 40.73
CA ALA A 72 -10.82 15.84 41.42
C ALA A 72 -10.65 16.29 42.87
N SER A 73 -11.26 15.60 43.83
CA SER A 73 -11.05 15.90 45.25
C SER A 73 -10.37 14.71 45.92
N GLN A 74 -9.14 14.92 46.39
CA GLN A 74 -8.57 14.14 47.48
C GLN A 74 -9.22 14.63 48.78
N GLU A 75 -9.81 13.74 49.57
CA GLU A 75 -10.04 14.02 50.99
C GLU A 75 -8.70 13.85 51.72
N SER A 76 -8.18 14.95 52.26
CA SER A 76 -6.93 14.99 53.02
C SER A 76 -7.23 15.06 54.52
N TYR A 77 -7.10 13.91 55.21
CA TYR A 77 -6.72 13.87 56.62
C TYR A 77 -5.52 12.94 56.77
N GLY A 78 -4.53 13.41 57.53
CA GLY A 78 -3.15 12.95 57.43
C GLY A 78 -2.79 11.66 58.17
N THR A 79 -1.54 11.29 57.92
CA THR A 79 -0.67 10.27 58.53
C THR A 79 -0.67 8.85 57.91
N SER A 80 0.52 8.50 57.38
CA SER A 80 0.98 7.27 56.71
C SER A 80 0.21 6.84 55.45
N GLN A 81 0.82 6.99 54.26
CA GLN A 81 0.19 6.65 52.98
C GLN A 81 0.10 5.13 52.74
N PRO A 82 -1.12 4.56 52.60
CA PRO A 82 -1.35 3.46 51.68
C PRO A 82 -1.52 4.04 50.26
N THR A 83 -1.15 3.27 49.23
CA THR A 83 -1.40 3.62 47.83
C THR A 83 -2.87 4.03 47.64
N GLY A 84 -3.11 5.27 47.23
CA GLY A 84 -4.45 5.84 47.11
C GLY A 84 -5.31 5.02 46.15
N VAL A 85 -6.34 4.36 46.68
CA VAL A 85 -7.26 3.57 45.87
C VAL A 85 -8.22 4.52 45.13
N ASN A 86 -8.31 4.41 43.81
CA ASN A 86 -9.12 5.26 42.96
C ASN A 86 -10.56 4.73 42.93
N ASN A 87 -11.56 5.44 43.43
CA ASN A 87 -12.93 4.89 43.51
C ASN A 87 -13.82 5.37 42.33
N CYS A 88 -14.61 4.49 41.67
CA CYS A 88 -15.68 4.90 40.73
C CYS A 88 -16.67 5.74 41.54
N GLN A 89 -16.87 7.01 41.21
CA GLN A 89 -17.81 7.84 41.97
C GLN A 89 -19.25 7.34 41.90
N ILE A 90 -19.56 6.50 40.90
CA ILE A 90 -20.89 5.95 40.64
C ILE A 90 -21.09 4.62 41.40
N CYS A 91 -20.30 3.56 41.15
CA CYS A 91 -20.48 2.25 41.81
C CYS A 91 -19.68 2.09 43.11
N LYS A 92 -18.86 3.09 43.48
CA LYS A 92 -17.99 3.12 44.67
C LYS A 92 -16.92 2.02 44.73
N ARG A 93 -16.73 1.21 43.68
CA ARG A 93 -15.61 0.26 43.62
C ARG A 93 -14.28 0.97 43.55
N SER A 94 -13.28 0.34 44.15
CA SER A 94 -11.96 0.87 44.36
C SER A 94 -10.96 0.20 43.40
N PHE A 95 -10.19 1.02 42.69
CA PHE A 95 -9.28 0.63 41.62
C PHE A 95 -7.85 0.96 42.00
N HIS A 96 -6.96 -0.01 41.81
CA HIS A 96 -5.54 0.10 42.15
C HIS A 96 -4.79 1.14 41.28
N SER A 97 -5.40 1.65 40.21
CA SER A 97 -4.83 2.70 39.36
C SER A 97 -5.90 3.54 38.68
N ARG A 98 -5.53 4.77 38.30
CA ARG A 98 -6.38 5.68 37.51
C ARG A 98 -6.74 5.08 36.15
N ASN A 99 -5.85 4.28 35.54
CA ASN A 99 -6.13 3.57 34.29
C ASN A 99 -7.14 2.44 34.45
N ALA A 100 -7.13 1.72 35.58
CA ALA A 100 -8.18 0.75 35.88
C ALA A 100 -9.54 1.44 36.08
N LEU A 101 -9.57 2.59 36.78
CA LEU A 101 -10.78 3.40 36.87
C LEU A 101 -11.26 3.94 35.51
N PHE A 102 -10.36 4.33 34.61
CA PHE A 102 -10.75 4.79 33.27
C PHE A 102 -11.29 3.67 32.38
N ARG A 103 -10.70 2.47 32.43
CA ARG A 103 -11.22 1.28 31.75
C ARG A 103 -12.61 0.94 32.27
N HIS A 104 -12.79 0.94 33.58
CA HIS A 104 -14.09 0.80 34.22
C HIS A 104 -15.13 1.83 33.75
N LEU A 105 -14.78 3.12 33.74
CA LEU A 105 -15.67 4.21 33.32
C LEU A 105 -16.04 4.15 31.83
N ARG A 106 -15.23 3.51 30.99
CA ARG A 106 -15.52 3.25 29.57
C ARG A 106 -16.28 1.95 29.33
N GLY A 107 -16.56 1.17 30.39
CA GLY A 107 -17.17 -0.15 30.28
C GLY A 107 -16.24 -1.21 29.70
N GLU A 108 -14.92 -1.00 29.75
CA GLU A 108 -13.91 -1.92 29.24
C GLU A 108 -13.55 -3.04 30.25
N ASP A 109 -13.99 -2.90 31.51
CA ASP A 109 -13.81 -3.94 32.53
C ASP A 109 -14.87 -5.03 32.38
N ALA A 110 -14.42 -6.26 32.13
CA ALA A 110 -15.28 -7.43 31.85
C ALA A 110 -16.30 -7.75 32.96
N THR A 111 -16.05 -7.27 34.18
CA THR A 111 -16.81 -7.60 35.40
C THR A 111 -17.83 -6.55 35.80
N ASP A 112 -18.00 -5.43 35.10
CA ASP A 112 -18.81 -4.34 35.67
C ASP A 112 -19.44 -3.33 34.68
N TYR A 113 -20.50 -3.77 33.99
CA TYR A 113 -21.36 -2.90 33.17
C TYR A 113 -22.31 -2.02 33.98
N ASP A 114 -22.42 -2.24 35.30
CA ASP A 114 -23.37 -1.52 36.17
C ASP A 114 -22.95 -0.06 36.45
N CYS A 115 -21.64 0.29 36.45
CA CYS A 115 -21.20 1.69 36.68
C CYS A 115 -21.64 2.63 35.53
N HIS A 116 -21.70 2.12 34.29
CA HIS A 116 -21.99 2.94 33.09
C HIS A 116 -23.49 3.29 32.94
N LEU A 117 -24.37 2.53 33.60
CA LEU A 117 -25.83 2.70 33.53
C LEU A 117 -26.37 3.75 34.51
N GLU A 118 -25.75 3.88 35.68
CA GLU A 118 -26.07 4.94 36.65
C GLU A 118 -25.50 6.30 36.21
N ALA A 119 -24.39 6.34 35.47
CA ALA A 119 -23.83 7.57 34.88
C ALA A 119 -24.82 8.30 33.97
N ARG A 120 -25.62 7.55 33.18
CA ARG A 120 -26.68 8.11 32.31
C ARG A 120 -27.88 8.64 33.11
N LYS A 121 -28.15 8.10 34.31
CA LYS A 121 -29.24 8.60 35.17
C LYS A 121 -28.92 9.93 35.86
N MET A 122 -27.64 10.31 35.96
CA MET A 122 -27.21 11.54 36.65
C MET A 122 -27.22 12.84 35.79
N GLY A 123 -27.88 12.86 34.62
CA GLY A 123 -28.38 14.13 34.06
C GLY A 123 -27.52 14.84 33.00
N MET A 124 -26.91 14.14 32.05
CA MET A 124 -26.54 14.77 30.77
C MET A 124 -27.79 14.96 29.91
N LYS A 125 -28.31 16.20 29.87
CA LYS A 125 -29.49 16.61 29.09
C LYS A 125 -29.21 16.55 27.58
N GLY A 126 -29.48 15.41 26.96
CA GLY A 126 -29.62 15.23 25.51
C GLY A 126 -30.71 14.20 25.21
N SER A 127 -31.72 14.60 24.43
CA SER A 127 -32.94 13.88 24.00
C SER A 127 -33.11 12.40 24.36
N LEU A 128 -34.14 12.10 25.16
CA LEU A 128 -34.47 10.80 25.76
C LEU A 128 -35.37 9.89 24.89
N SER A 129 -35.38 10.05 23.56
CA SER A 129 -36.36 9.39 22.68
C SER A 129 -35.84 8.19 21.88
N SER A 130 -34.61 7.72 22.10
CA SER A 130 -34.12 6.44 21.56
C SER A 130 -33.60 5.55 22.70
N LEU A 131 -34.54 5.02 23.47
CA LEU A 131 -34.33 4.12 24.62
C LEU A 131 -34.14 2.68 24.14
N ASP A 132 -33.31 2.45 23.12
CA ASP A 132 -32.88 1.10 22.75
C ASP A 132 -31.46 0.87 23.26
N LYS A 133 -31.23 -0.30 23.87
CA LYS A 133 -29.91 -0.68 24.37
C LYS A 133 -29.14 -1.32 23.22
N ASP A 134 -28.20 -0.56 22.68
CA ASP A 134 -27.28 -1.04 21.66
C ASP A 134 -26.03 -1.64 22.29
N MET A 135 -25.82 -2.93 22.08
CA MET A 135 -24.55 -3.58 22.36
C MET A 135 -23.79 -3.72 21.07
N SER A 136 -22.65 -3.03 20.94
CA SER A 136 -21.73 -3.22 19.80
C SER A 136 -20.53 -4.03 20.24
N LEU A 137 -20.34 -5.19 19.61
CA LEU A 137 -19.32 -6.18 19.94
C LEU A 137 -18.54 -6.56 18.69
N THR A 138 -17.33 -7.09 18.88
CA THR A 138 -16.51 -7.67 17.81
C THR A 138 -16.34 -9.15 18.12
N ALA A 139 -16.75 -10.02 17.19
CA ALA A 139 -16.45 -11.44 17.24
C ALA A 139 -15.07 -11.69 16.58
N VAL A 140 -14.20 -12.44 17.25
CA VAL A 140 -12.90 -12.89 16.70
C VAL A 140 -12.81 -14.41 16.84
N LEU A 141 -12.86 -15.10 15.71
CA LEU A 141 -12.90 -16.56 15.60
C LEU A 141 -11.62 -17.06 14.94
N ARG A 142 -10.98 -18.09 15.54
CA ARG A 142 -9.91 -18.84 14.89
C ARG A 142 -10.46 -20.13 14.30
N TYR A 143 -10.11 -20.40 13.04
CA TYR A 143 -10.65 -21.55 12.32
C TYR A 143 -9.62 -22.13 11.36
N GLY A 144 -9.68 -23.43 11.12
CA GLY A 144 -9.03 -24.10 10.00
C GLY A 144 -10.06 -24.59 9.00
N TYR A 145 -9.62 -24.95 7.80
CA TYR A 145 -10.47 -25.59 6.81
C TYR A 145 -9.67 -26.48 5.87
N LEU A 146 -10.37 -27.40 5.21
CA LEU A 146 -9.89 -28.26 4.14
C LEU A 146 -10.96 -28.32 3.04
N VAL A 147 -10.57 -28.09 1.79
CA VAL A 147 -11.43 -28.28 0.64
C VAL A 147 -11.17 -29.66 0.04
N HIS A 148 -12.20 -30.52 0.03
CA HIS A 148 -12.16 -31.84 -0.57
C HIS A 148 -12.26 -31.73 -2.09
N ASN A 149 -11.26 -32.26 -2.80
CA ASN A 149 -11.33 -32.44 -4.24
C ASN A 149 -12.36 -33.55 -4.54
N HIS A 150 -13.58 -33.20 -4.96
CA HIS A 150 -14.51 -34.17 -5.54
C HIS A 150 -13.97 -34.66 -6.88
N ALA A 151 -13.03 -35.61 -6.84
CA ALA A 151 -12.38 -36.18 -8.01
C ALA A 151 -13.33 -37.04 -8.87
N ASP A 152 -14.50 -37.44 -8.34
CA ASP A 152 -15.31 -38.53 -8.90
C ASP A 152 -16.73 -38.17 -9.35
N SER A 153 -17.06 -36.88 -9.55
CA SER A 153 -18.30 -36.53 -10.28
C SER A 153 -17.97 -36.05 -11.70
N PRO A 154 -17.74 -36.95 -12.66
CA PRO A 154 -17.75 -36.61 -14.09
C PRO A 154 -19.18 -36.35 -14.61
N SER A 155 -20.14 -36.05 -13.73
CA SER A 155 -21.49 -35.71 -14.18
C SER A 155 -21.48 -34.30 -14.75
N LYS A 156 -21.75 -34.21 -16.06
CA LYS A 156 -21.94 -33.01 -16.88
C LYS A 156 -23.16 -32.17 -16.45
N HIS A 157 -23.47 -32.07 -15.17
CA HIS A 157 -24.58 -31.26 -14.70
C HIS A 157 -24.12 -29.81 -14.52
N ASN A 158 -24.45 -29.03 -15.56
CA ASN A 158 -24.52 -27.58 -15.67
C ASN A 158 -23.22 -26.79 -15.39
N GLU A 159 -22.64 -26.30 -16.48
CA GLU A 159 -21.48 -25.40 -16.58
C GLU A 159 -21.65 -24.03 -15.87
N THR A 160 -22.71 -23.83 -15.09
CA THR A 160 -23.00 -22.58 -14.35
C THR A 160 -22.22 -22.43 -13.03
N SER A 161 -21.38 -23.41 -12.65
CA SER A 161 -20.57 -23.38 -11.40
C SER A 161 -19.10 -22.97 -11.62
N THR A 162 -18.73 -22.57 -12.84
CA THR A 162 -17.38 -22.05 -13.14
C THR A 162 -17.09 -20.71 -12.43
N ASP A 163 -18.12 -20.00 -11.95
CA ASP A 163 -17.98 -18.74 -11.22
C ASP A 163 -17.34 -18.88 -9.83
N ILE A 164 -17.51 -20.04 -9.16
CA ILE A 164 -16.96 -20.22 -7.80
C ILE A 164 -15.42 -20.25 -7.85
N ARG A 165 -14.82 -20.84 -8.89
CA ARG A 165 -13.36 -20.87 -9.05
C ARG A 165 -12.79 -19.55 -9.56
N ASN A 166 -13.56 -18.80 -10.35
CA ASN A 166 -13.00 -17.69 -11.09
C ASN A 166 -12.96 -16.37 -10.31
N ASN A 167 -13.75 -16.20 -9.23
CA ASN A 167 -13.76 -14.93 -8.50
C ASN A 167 -13.76 -14.98 -6.97
N VAL A 168 -14.11 -16.09 -6.30
CA VAL A 168 -14.25 -16.12 -4.82
C VAL A 168 -13.22 -17.07 -4.20
N GLY A 169 -12.25 -16.54 -3.45
CA GLY A 169 -11.25 -17.37 -2.77
C GLY A 169 -11.87 -18.20 -1.64
N TYR A 170 -11.37 -19.42 -1.38
CA TYR A 170 -11.92 -20.35 -0.37
C TYR A 170 -12.09 -19.74 1.03
N ASN A 171 -11.17 -18.87 1.46
CA ASN A 171 -11.28 -18.14 2.72
C ASN A 171 -12.57 -17.31 2.83
N GLU A 172 -13.04 -16.72 1.73
CA GLU A 172 -14.26 -15.91 1.69
C GLU A 172 -15.50 -16.80 1.84
N ILE A 173 -15.52 -17.96 1.18
CA ILE A 173 -16.58 -18.96 1.33
C ILE A 173 -16.64 -19.42 2.79
N VAL A 174 -15.52 -19.84 3.36
CA VAL A 174 -15.45 -20.29 4.76
C VAL A 174 -15.86 -19.19 5.74
N ALA A 175 -15.39 -17.96 5.55
CA ALA A 175 -15.75 -16.83 6.40
C ALA A 175 -17.26 -16.53 6.33
N ASN A 176 -17.85 -16.58 5.13
CA ASN A 176 -19.30 -16.41 4.93
C ASN A 176 -20.08 -17.53 5.62
N THR A 177 -19.66 -18.79 5.47
CA THR A 177 -20.33 -19.93 6.11
C THR A 177 -20.28 -19.85 7.64
N ILE A 178 -19.13 -19.46 8.21
CA ILE A 178 -19.01 -19.25 9.67
C ILE A 178 -19.90 -18.07 10.13
N HIS A 179 -19.94 -16.99 9.35
CA HIS A 179 -20.77 -15.83 9.67
C HIS A 179 -22.27 -16.17 9.58
N GLU A 180 -22.69 -16.93 8.57
CA GLU A 180 -24.07 -17.42 8.44
C GLU A 180 -24.46 -18.32 9.62
N ALA A 181 -23.58 -19.24 10.01
CA ALA A 181 -23.77 -20.09 11.18
C ALA A 181 -23.94 -19.25 12.46
N PHE A 182 -23.11 -18.21 12.63
CA PHE A 182 -23.24 -17.26 13.74
C PHE A 182 -24.59 -16.52 13.71
N LEU A 183 -25.03 -16.02 12.56
CA LEU A 183 -26.31 -15.31 12.41
C LEU A 183 -27.49 -16.22 12.78
N ASN A 184 -27.51 -17.45 12.26
CA ASN A 184 -28.58 -18.42 12.52
C ASN A 184 -28.66 -18.80 14.00
N LEU A 185 -27.52 -19.11 14.63
CA LEU A 185 -27.50 -19.45 16.06
C LEU A 185 -27.85 -18.27 16.95
N THR A 186 -27.46 -17.06 16.56
CA THR A 186 -27.87 -15.84 17.27
C THR A 186 -29.38 -15.65 17.18
N ALA A 187 -29.98 -15.86 16.00
CA ALA A 187 -31.43 -15.81 15.81
C ALA A 187 -32.15 -16.87 16.64
N SER A 188 -31.71 -18.13 16.59
CA SER A 188 -32.28 -19.24 17.38
C SER A 188 -32.19 -18.98 18.89
N PHE A 189 -31.07 -18.44 19.38
CA PHE A 189 -30.93 -18.07 20.79
C PHE A 189 -32.00 -17.07 21.24
N PHE A 190 -32.28 -16.03 20.44
CA PHE A 190 -33.29 -15.01 20.79
C PHE A 190 -34.73 -15.48 20.58
N GLU A 191 -34.97 -16.45 19.69
CA GLU A 191 -36.25 -17.15 19.55
C GLU A 191 -36.55 -18.02 20.78
N GLU A 192 -35.57 -18.76 21.30
CA GLU A 192 -35.72 -19.60 22.51
C GLU A 192 -36.02 -18.76 23.76
N GLU A 193 -35.41 -17.58 23.86
CA GLU A 193 -35.68 -16.60 24.93
C GLU A 193 -37.02 -15.87 24.74
N LYS A 194 -37.80 -16.21 23.70
CA LYS A 194 -39.11 -15.62 23.34
C LYS A 194 -39.02 -14.12 23.09
N THR A 195 -37.93 -13.67 22.48
CA THR A 195 -37.62 -12.26 22.25
C THR A 195 -37.41 -11.94 20.77
N ASN A 196 -38.44 -12.15 19.96
CA ASN A 196 -38.42 -11.88 18.50
C ASN A 196 -38.24 -10.39 18.14
N SER A 197 -38.15 -9.50 19.13
CA SER A 197 -37.94 -8.06 18.93
C SER A 197 -36.47 -7.63 18.96
N VAL A 198 -35.54 -8.53 19.29
CA VAL A 198 -34.10 -8.23 19.23
C VAL A 198 -33.65 -8.20 17.77
N THR A 199 -33.11 -7.07 17.31
CA THR A 199 -32.53 -6.98 15.97
C THR A 199 -31.02 -7.16 16.04
N LEU A 200 -30.51 -8.16 15.31
CA LEU A 200 -29.09 -8.34 15.06
C LEU A 200 -28.72 -7.62 13.76
N SER A 201 -27.71 -6.77 13.82
CA SER A 201 -27.06 -6.21 12.62
C SER A 201 -25.58 -6.53 12.69
N THR A 202 -25.03 -7.14 11.66
CA THR A 202 -23.58 -7.32 11.54
C THR A 202 -23.04 -6.24 10.61
N SER A 203 -21.82 -5.75 10.87
CA SER A 203 -21.10 -5.06 9.81
C SER A 203 -20.83 -6.08 8.72
N ALA A 204 -20.88 -5.69 7.45
CA ALA A 204 -20.28 -6.47 6.36
C ALA A 204 -18.94 -7.03 6.86
N LEU A 205 -18.70 -8.33 6.64
CA LEU A 205 -17.49 -9.03 7.04
C LEU A 205 -16.33 -8.05 6.87
N THR A 206 -15.78 -7.58 8.00
CA THR A 206 -14.89 -6.43 7.95
C THR A 206 -13.81 -6.71 6.92
N TYR A 207 -13.38 -5.67 6.19
CA TYR A 207 -12.29 -5.57 5.19
C TYR A 207 -11.05 -6.49 5.37
N SER A 208 -10.95 -7.21 6.47
CA SER A 208 -9.92 -8.10 6.95
C SER A 208 -10.23 -9.61 6.87
N THR A 209 -11.31 -10.08 6.25
CA THR A 209 -11.46 -11.54 5.96
C THR A 209 -11.78 -11.88 4.51
N ALA A 210 -12.27 -10.91 3.73
CA ALA A 210 -12.44 -11.08 2.29
C ALA A 210 -11.05 -11.18 1.63
N ALA A 211 -10.71 -12.37 1.14
CA ALA A 211 -9.47 -12.63 0.41
C ALA A 211 -9.24 -11.65 -0.76
N LYS A 212 -10.31 -11.10 -1.33
CA LYS A 212 -10.31 -10.09 -2.40
C LYS A 212 -9.73 -8.73 -2.02
N LEU A 213 -9.79 -8.34 -0.74
CA LEU A 213 -9.31 -7.04 -0.25
C LEU A 213 -7.93 -7.13 0.40
N ARG A 214 -7.36 -8.35 0.49
CA ARG A 214 -5.93 -8.53 0.72
C ARG A 214 -5.20 -7.79 -0.41
N GLN A 215 -4.07 -7.14 -0.14
CA GLN A 215 -3.19 -6.72 -1.25
C GLN A 215 -2.99 -7.95 -2.15
N PRO A 216 -2.95 -7.82 -3.49
CA PRO A 216 -2.78 -8.99 -4.36
C PRO A 216 -1.59 -9.88 -3.95
N SER A 217 -0.55 -9.26 -3.38
CA SER A 217 0.63 -9.90 -2.75
C SER A 217 0.40 -10.56 -1.39
N LEU A 218 -0.83 -10.61 -0.90
CA LEU A 218 -1.26 -11.20 0.36
C LEU A 218 -2.39 -12.21 0.14
N ARG A 219 -2.88 -12.35 -1.10
CA ARG A 219 -3.84 -13.40 -1.44
C ARG A 219 -3.17 -14.75 -1.21
N GLN A 220 -3.92 -15.68 -0.64
CA GLN A 220 -3.47 -17.07 -0.53
C GLN A 220 -3.44 -17.63 -1.95
N ASP A 221 -2.39 -18.38 -2.31
CA ASP A 221 -2.32 -19.05 -3.61
C ASP A 221 -3.60 -19.88 -3.81
N ASP A 222 -4.24 -19.72 -4.98
CA ASP A 222 -5.54 -20.36 -5.26
C ASP A 222 -5.45 -21.90 -5.22
N GLN A 223 -4.24 -22.44 -5.34
CA GLN A 223 -3.96 -23.86 -5.19
C GLN A 223 -3.82 -24.31 -3.72
N VAL A 224 -3.84 -23.41 -2.73
CA VAL A 224 -3.76 -23.80 -1.31
C VAL A 224 -5.17 -24.09 -0.80
N MET A 225 -5.52 -25.37 -0.75
CA MET A 225 -6.86 -25.87 -0.43
C MET A 225 -7.14 -26.00 1.08
N ALA A 226 -6.19 -25.60 1.92
CA ALA A 226 -6.21 -25.88 3.34
C ALA A 226 -5.61 -24.76 4.19
N ALA A 227 -6.21 -24.55 5.37
CA ALA A 227 -5.66 -23.73 6.43
C ALA A 227 -5.72 -24.47 7.77
N ALA A 228 -4.61 -24.49 8.51
CA ALA A 228 -4.60 -24.97 9.88
C ALA A 228 -5.23 -23.94 10.81
N SER A 229 -4.95 -22.65 10.64
CA SER A 229 -5.44 -21.60 11.53
C SER A 229 -5.49 -20.27 10.80
N GLU A 230 -6.69 -19.76 10.55
CA GLU A 230 -7.03 -18.44 10.05
C GLU A 230 -7.83 -17.69 11.12
N VAL A 231 -7.98 -16.39 10.93
CA VAL A 231 -8.75 -15.55 11.87
C VAL A 231 -9.84 -14.79 11.13
N LEU A 232 -11.07 -14.95 11.60
CA LEU A 232 -12.23 -14.21 11.17
C LEU A 232 -12.58 -13.18 12.23
N SER A 233 -12.70 -11.92 11.83
CA SER A 233 -13.28 -10.88 12.68
C SER A 233 -14.43 -10.18 11.98
N PHE A 234 -15.51 -9.93 12.71
CA PHE A 234 -16.60 -9.06 12.26
C PHE A 234 -17.22 -8.35 13.45
N ASN A 235 -17.74 -7.14 13.21
CA ASN A 235 -18.49 -6.42 14.24
C ASN A 235 -19.96 -6.81 14.13
N TYR A 236 -20.63 -6.83 15.27
CA TYR A 236 -22.06 -6.99 15.30
C TYR A 236 -22.67 -6.10 16.38
N ARG A 237 -23.92 -5.73 16.15
CA ARG A 237 -24.72 -4.89 17.03
C ARG A 237 -26.03 -5.61 17.33
N LEU A 238 -26.27 -5.79 18.62
CA LEU A 238 -27.53 -6.26 19.15
C LEU A 238 -28.31 -5.06 19.66
N CYS A 239 -29.47 -4.80 19.08
CA CYS A 239 -30.41 -3.81 19.60
C CYS A 239 -31.45 -4.56 20.42
N ILE A 240 -31.43 -4.39 21.74
CA ILE A 240 -32.39 -5.00 22.65
C ILE A 240 -33.43 -3.93 23.05
N PRO A 241 -34.68 -4.03 22.56
CA PRO A 241 -35.71 -3.07 22.89
C PRO A 241 -35.97 -3.00 24.40
N HIS A 242 -36.18 -1.79 24.93
CA HIS A 242 -36.55 -1.65 26.35
C HIS A 242 -37.91 -2.23 26.72
N SER A 243 -38.76 -2.54 25.74
CA SER A 243 -40.01 -3.26 25.96
C SER A 243 -39.79 -4.67 26.54
N ILE A 244 -38.59 -5.24 26.39
CA ILE A 244 -38.19 -6.49 27.06
C ILE A 244 -37.87 -6.17 28.52
N GLY A 245 -38.80 -6.50 29.43
CA GLY A 245 -38.71 -6.19 30.87
C GLY A 245 -37.44 -6.68 31.58
N ASN A 246 -36.65 -7.56 30.95
CA ASN A 246 -35.35 -8.02 31.43
C ASN A 246 -34.22 -7.91 30.38
N ALA A 247 -34.12 -6.78 29.67
CA ALA A 247 -33.08 -6.55 28.66
C ALA A 247 -31.64 -6.78 29.19
N MET A 248 -31.37 -6.46 30.47
CA MET A 248 -30.05 -6.70 31.10
C MET A 248 -29.79 -8.19 31.33
N GLY A 249 -30.78 -8.94 31.79
CA GLY A 249 -30.66 -10.38 31.98
C GLY A 249 -30.44 -11.09 30.65
N LEU A 250 -31.13 -10.67 29.59
CA LEU A 250 -30.94 -11.21 28.24
C LEU A 250 -29.54 -10.92 27.69
N ALA A 251 -29.06 -9.67 27.81
CA ALA A 251 -27.69 -9.29 27.45
C ALA A 251 -26.63 -10.12 28.19
N LYS A 252 -26.86 -10.38 29.48
CA LYS A 252 -25.98 -11.22 30.29
C LYS A 252 -26.01 -12.68 29.82
N LYS A 253 -27.20 -13.25 29.58
CA LYS A 253 -27.33 -14.61 29.06
C LYS A 253 -26.64 -14.78 27.71
N TRP A 254 -26.80 -13.82 26.79
CA TRP A 254 -26.09 -13.82 25.51
C TRP A 254 -24.57 -13.79 25.71
N LYS A 255 -24.09 -12.94 26.61
CA LYS A 255 -22.66 -12.88 26.92
C LYS A 255 -22.16 -14.19 27.50
N ASP A 256 -22.92 -14.83 28.39
CA ASP A 256 -22.56 -16.10 29.01
C ASP A 256 -22.55 -17.23 27.97
N TYR A 257 -23.56 -17.27 27.09
CA TYR A 257 -23.64 -18.20 25.95
C TYR A 257 -22.46 -18.04 24.99
N ALA A 258 -22.15 -16.79 24.62
CA ALA A 258 -21.04 -16.49 23.75
C ALA A 258 -19.67 -16.74 24.42
N SER A 259 -19.52 -16.53 25.73
CA SER A 259 -18.23 -16.68 26.41
C SER A 259 -17.89 -18.11 26.85
N ASN A 260 -18.86 -19.02 26.96
CA ASN A 260 -18.68 -20.34 27.61
C ASN A 260 -18.28 -21.48 26.66
N ASP A 261 -17.59 -21.21 25.55
CA ASP A 261 -17.35 -22.15 24.42
C ASP A 261 -18.61 -22.78 23.80
N GLN A 262 -19.80 -22.61 24.40
CA GLN A 262 -21.06 -23.19 23.93
C GLN A 262 -21.43 -22.66 22.54
N LEU A 263 -21.40 -21.33 22.35
CA LEU A 263 -21.60 -20.75 21.02
C LEU A 263 -20.61 -21.34 20.00
N LEU A 264 -19.34 -21.54 20.37
CA LEU A 264 -18.35 -22.13 19.47
C LEU A 264 -18.68 -23.58 19.10
N GLN A 265 -19.15 -24.38 20.07
CA GLN A 265 -19.57 -25.77 19.86
C GLN A 265 -20.83 -25.85 19.00
N ASP A 266 -21.77 -24.92 19.19
CA ASP A 266 -23.00 -24.86 18.41
C ASP A 266 -22.71 -24.42 16.98
N ILE A 267 -21.81 -23.43 16.78
CA ILE A 267 -21.33 -23.05 15.44
C ILE A 267 -20.64 -24.26 14.79
N GLN A 268 -19.75 -24.97 15.50
CA GLN A 268 -19.11 -26.17 14.95
C GLN A 268 -20.15 -27.23 14.57
N SER A 269 -21.15 -27.49 15.41
CA SER A 269 -22.21 -28.48 15.13
C SER A 269 -23.05 -28.09 13.91
N PHE A 270 -23.34 -26.79 13.75
CA PHE A 270 -24.01 -26.27 12.56
C PHE A 270 -23.16 -26.47 11.31
N LEU A 271 -21.86 -26.17 11.39
CA LEU A 271 -20.93 -26.38 10.29
C LEU A 271 -20.85 -27.87 9.94
N ASP A 272 -20.66 -28.76 10.91
CA ASP A 272 -20.59 -30.22 10.71
C ASP A 272 -21.85 -30.79 10.07
N ALA A 273 -23.04 -30.28 10.45
CA ALA A 273 -24.30 -30.70 9.84
C ALA A 273 -24.39 -30.30 8.36
N ARG A 274 -23.75 -29.19 7.98
CA ARG A 274 -23.71 -28.66 6.61
C ARG A 274 -22.61 -29.30 5.76
N THR A 275 -21.45 -29.58 6.34
CA THR A 275 -20.28 -30.16 5.65
C THR A 275 -20.50 -31.58 5.15
N VAL A 276 -21.55 -32.28 5.59
CA VAL A 276 -21.93 -33.59 5.04
C VAL A 276 -22.14 -33.53 3.51
N ASN A 277 -22.58 -32.38 2.98
CA ASN A 277 -22.79 -32.17 1.55
C ASN A 277 -21.90 -31.09 0.93
N ASP A 278 -21.25 -30.25 1.75
CA ASP A 278 -20.37 -29.19 1.26
C ASP A 278 -18.94 -29.72 1.04
N PRO A 279 -18.23 -29.27 -0.02
CA PRO A 279 -16.87 -29.70 -0.30
C PRO A 279 -15.84 -29.16 0.69
N ILE A 280 -16.24 -28.36 1.69
CA ILE A 280 -15.31 -27.69 2.60
C ILE A 280 -15.57 -28.15 4.04
N GLN A 281 -14.59 -28.83 4.62
CA GLN A 281 -14.55 -29.14 6.05
C GLN A 281 -13.99 -27.94 6.81
N ILE A 282 -14.70 -27.47 7.84
CA ILE A 282 -14.31 -26.29 8.64
C ILE A 282 -14.16 -26.73 10.09
N GLN A 283 -13.06 -26.35 10.74
CA GLN A 283 -12.77 -26.66 12.13
C GLN A 283 -12.52 -25.38 12.93
N LEU A 284 -13.32 -25.12 13.96
CA LEU A 284 -13.15 -23.99 14.87
C LEU A 284 -12.20 -24.37 16.01
N HIS A 285 -11.25 -23.49 16.33
CA HIS A 285 -10.20 -23.75 17.32
C HIS A 285 -10.43 -23.06 18.64
N ALA A 286 -10.77 -21.77 18.57
CA ALA A 286 -10.95 -20.89 19.71
C ALA A 286 -11.71 -19.64 19.27
N MET A 287 -12.43 -19.04 20.21
CA MET A 287 -12.98 -17.69 20.07
C MET A 287 -12.25 -16.78 21.07
N ASP A 288 -11.24 -16.06 20.59
CA ASP A 288 -10.31 -15.36 21.49
C ASP A 288 -10.91 -14.13 22.17
N ALA A 289 -12.05 -13.58 21.70
CA ALA A 289 -12.87 -12.64 22.49
C ALA A 289 -14.14 -12.13 21.78
N MET A 290 -15.16 -11.83 22.57
CA MET A 290 -16.14 -10.78 22.26
C MET A 290 -15.63 -9.45 22.79
N LEU A 291 -14.83 -8.76 21.98
CA LEU A 291 -14.23 -7.49 22.40
C LEU A 291 -15.26 -6.37 22.33
N PRO A 292 -15.23 -5.40 23.27
CA PRO A 292 -15.91 -4.13 23.08
C PRO A 292 -15.44 -3.48 21.78
N ARG A 293 -16.37 -2.85 21.03
CA ARG A 293 -16.07 -2.19 19.73
C ARG A 293 -14.92 -1.16 19.79
N SER A 294 -14.59 -0.64 20.97
CA SER A 294 -13.42 0.25 21.14
C SER A 294 -12.11 -0.42 20.71
N PHE A 295 -12.04 -1.75 20.76
CA PHE A 295 -10.91 -2.52 20.25
C PHE A 295 -11.07 -2.79 18.75
N LYS A 296 -10.55 -1.89 17.92
CA LYS A 296 -10.50 -2.10 16.47
C LYS A 296 -9.48 -3.18 16.14
N PHE A 297 -9.91 -4.43 16.14
CA PHE A 297 -9.14 -5.54 15.61
C PHE A 297 -9.33 -5.63 14.09
N TYR A 298 -8.22 -5.60 13.36
CA TYR A 298 -8.21 -5.81 11.91
C TYR A 298 -7.33 -7.02 11.63
N ALA A 299 -7.93 -8.18 11.33
CA ALA A 299 -7.20 -9.43 11.12
C ALA A 299 -6.04 -9.26 10.08
N GLU A 300 -6.31 -8.67 8.93
CA GLU A 300 -5.26 -8.49 7.92
C GLU A 300 -4.29 -7.36 8.23
N ARG A 301 -4.77 -6.17 8.65
CA ARG A 301 -3.88 -5.03 8.93
C ARG A 301 -3.01 -5.25 10.17
N GLY A 302 -3.48 -6.07 11.10
CA GLY A 302 -2.77 -6.46 12.31
C GLY A 302 -1.83 -7.66 12.11
N CYS A 303 -2.00 -8.42 11.02
CA CYS A 303 -1.14 -9.53 10.67
C CYS A 303 0.24 -8.99 10.27
N SER A 304 1.25 -9.31 11.08
CA SER A 304 2.63 -8.90 10.84
C SER A 304 3.40 -9.95 10.04
N GLN A 305 3.07 -11.23 10.20
CA GLN A 305 3.72 -12.32 9.49
C GLN A 305 2.71 -13.41 9.17
N ARG A 306 2.88 -14.05 8.02
CA ARG A 306 2.15 -15.24 7.62
C ARG A 306 3.06 -16.44 7.71
N SER A 307 2.51 -17.60 8.07
CA SER A 307 3.23 -18.86 8.10
C SER A 307 2.58 -19.83 7.12
N TYR A 308 3.33 -20.31 6.14
CA TYR A 308 2.93 -21.43 5.29
C TYR A 308 3.71 -22.67 5.69
N ARG A 309 3.07 -23.84 5.57
CA ARG A 309 3.75 -25.13 5.73
C ARG A 309 3.63 -25.95 4.47
N TYR A 310 4.70 -26.66 4.15
CA TYR A 310 4.78 -27.54 3.00
C TYR A 310 5.26 -28.92 3.42
N LEU A 311 4.57 -29.95 2.96
CA LEU A 311 4.90 -31.36 3.17
C LEU A 311 5.83 -31.82 2.06
N LEU A 312 7.13 -31.62 2.22
CA LEU A 312 8.14 -31.97 1.22
C LEU A 312 8.43 -33.48 1.24
N PRO A 313 8.13 -34.26 0.20
CA PRO A 313 8.48 -35.68 0.17
C PRO A 313 9.98 -35.85 0.34
N LEU A 314 10.40 -36.69 1.29
CA LEU A 314 11.82 -36.89 1.60
C LEU A 314 12.60 -37.44 0.40
N ARG A 315 11.92 -38.18 -0.48
CA ARG A 315 12.47 -38.69 -1.74
C ARG A 315 12.89 -37.58 -2.72
N TRP A 316 12.32 -36.38 -2.63
CA TRP A 316 12.67 -35.27 -3.54
C TRP A 316 14.09 -34.75 -3.30
N ILE A 317 14.58 -34.80 -2.06
CA ILE A 317 15.91 -34.28 -1.67
C ILE A 317 16.98 -35.38 -1.57
N ASN A 318 16.61 -36.61 -1.91
CA ASN A 318 17.49 -37.78 -1.93
C ASN A 318 17.37 -38.52 -3.27
N PHE A 319 17.28 -37.78 -4.38
CA PHE A 319 16.88 -38.33 -5.67
C PHE A 319 17.96 -39.25 -6.28
N GLU A 320 19.24 -38.89 -6.17
CA GLU A 320 20.35 -39.60 -6.83
C GLU A 320 21.13 -40.55 -5.91
N HIS A 321 21.05 -40.37 -4.59
CA HIS A 321 21.88 -41.10 -3.62
C HIS A 321 21.25 -42.42 -3.11
N THR A 322 20.23 -42.92 -3.80
CA THR A 322 19.49 -44.13 -3.41
C THR A 322 20.32 -45.42 -3.46
N SER A 323 21.52 -45.38 -4.02
CA SER A 323 22.39 -46.56 -4.13
C SER A 323 23.20 -46.90 -2.86
N SER A 324 23.32 -46.00 -1.87
CA SER A 324 24.03 -46.30 -0.62
C SER A 324 23.07 -46.74 0.49
N VAL A 325 23.05 -48.04 0.78
CA VAL A 325 22.28 -48.63 1.89
C VAL A 325 22.65 -47.98 3.23
N ASP A 326 23.91 -47.61 3.41
CA ASP A 326 24.41 -47.00 4.66
C ASP A 326 23.84 -45.59 4.89
N GLU A 327 23.73 -44.75 3.86
CA GLU A 327 23.15 -43.41 3.99
C GLU A 327 21.65 -43.47 4.29
N THR A 328 20.96 -44.44 3.69
CA THR A 328 19.54 -44.74 3.95
C THR A 328 19.33 -45.16 5.40
N ASN A 329 20.13 -46.10 5.89
CA ASN A 329 20.05 -46.57 7.28
C ASN A 329 20.36 -45.44 8.26
N HIS A 330 21.37 -44.61 7.97
CA HIS A 330 21.70 -43.45 8.78
C HIS A 330 20.54 -42.43 8.82
N LEU A 331 19.87 -42.21 7.69
CA LEU A 331 18.69 -41.35 7.61
C LEU A 331 17.53 -41.89 8.44
N ILE A 332 17.23 -43.19 8.36
CA ILE A 332 16.18 -43.84 9.15
C ILE A 332 16.50 -43.76 10.65
N GLU A 333 17.72 -44.07 11.05
CA GLU A 333 18.15 -44.01 12.46
C GLU A 333 18.06 -42.59 13.01
N TRP A 334 18.52 -41.61 12.23
CA TRP A 334 18.40 -40.20 12.59
C TRP A 334 16.93 -39.75 12.72
N LEU A 335 16.06 -40.15 11.78
CA LEU A 335 14.62 -39.86 11.83
C LEU A 335 13.93 -40.49 13.04
N ARG A 336 14.29 -41.73 13.42
CA ARG A 336 13.81 -42.37 14.65
C ARG A 336 14.22 -41.56 15.89
N GLY A 337 15.45 -41.05 15.92
CA GLY A 337 15.95 -40.16 16.97
C GLY A 337 15.17 -38.84 17.06
N VAL A 338 14.92 -38.19 15.93
CA VAL A 338 14.15 -36.93 15.89
C VAL A 338 12.68 -37.17 16.29
N THR A 339 12.07 -38.24 15.80
CA THR A 339 10.66 -38.54 16.04
C THR A 339 10.43 -38.90 17.50
N SER A 340 11.27 -39.76 18.10
CA SER A 340 11.19 -40.09 19.52
C SER A 340 11.33 -38.86 20.41
N THR A 341 12.22 -37.93 20.05
CA THR A 341 12.38 -36.64 20.75
C THR A 341 11.16 -35.72 20.57
N SER A 342 10.49 -35.76 19.42
CA SER A 342 9.31 -34.94 19.15
C SER A 342 8.04 -35.44 19.87
N LEU A 343 7.94 -36.75 20.11
CA LEU A 343 6.82 -37.40 20.80
C LEU A 343 6.94 -37.33 22.33
N SER A 344 8.17 -37.27 22.87
CA SER A 344 8.35 -37.03 24.29
C SER A 344 7.92 -35.61 24.65
N GLU A 345 7.03 -35.45 25.64
CA GLU A 345 6.73 -34.13 26.21
C GLU A 345 8.04 -33.40 26.50
N ARG A 346 8.24 -32.25 25.85
CA ARG A 346 9.45 -31.45 26.00
C ARG A 346 9.56 -30.94 27.43
N LYS A 347 10.10 -31.73 28.35
CA LYS A 347 10.75 -31.20 29.56
C LYS A 347 11.93 -30.38 29.04
N HIS A 348 11.89 -29.07 29.29
CA HIS A 348 12.83 -28.09 28.77
C HIS A 348 14.26 -28.46 29.22
N GLN A 349 14.95 -29.33 28.48
CA GLN A 349 16.32 -29.68 28.77
C GLN A 349 17.24 -28.54 28.28
N PRO A 350 18.29 -28.19 29.04
CA PRO A 350 19.25 -27.19 28.63
C PRO A 350 19.89 -27.59 27.29
N ARG A 351 20.12 -26.60 26.42
CA ARG A 351 20.63 -26.71 25.02
C ARG A 351 21.97 -27.45 24.83
N GLY A 352 22.55 -28.06 25.86
CA GLY A 352 23.85 -28.74 25.84
C GLY A 352 23.79 -30.27 25.82
N ALA A 353 22.63 -30.91 25.94
CA ALA A 353 22.51 -32.36 25.75
C ALA A 353 22.53 -32.67 24.25
N ALA A 354 23.72 -32.92 23.70
CA ALA A 354 23.89 -33.23 22.28
C ALA A 354 23.11 -34.49 21.91
N ALA A 355 22.16 -34.37 20.98
CA ALA A 355 21.64 -35.53 20.28
C ALA A 355 22.83 -36.22 19.58
N SER A 356 23.00 -37.51 19.86
CA SER A 356 24.21 -38.30 19.55
C SER A 356 24.50 -38.46 18.04
N THR A 357 23.54 -38.19 17.15
CA THR A 357 23.68 -38.45 15.71
C THR A 357 23.64 -37.16 14.89
N SER A 358 24.68 -36.97 14.06
CA SER A 358 24.72 -35.89 13.06
C SER A 358 23.56 -36.03 12.08
N ALA A 359 23.02 -34.90 11.60
CA ALA A 359 21.99 -34.94 10.57
C ALA A 359 22.54 -35.51 9.26
N PRO A 360 21.76 -36.34 8.53
CA PRO A 360 22.13 -36.85 7.21
C PRO A 360 22.47 -35.73 6.23
N ARG A 361 23.35 -36.03 5.27
CA ARG A 361 23.89 -35.03 4.32
C ARG A 361 22.79 -34.29 3.56
N CYS A 362 21.77 -34.99 3.05
CA CYS A 362 20.63 -34.38 2.35
C CYS A 362 19.87 -33.38 3.24
N ILE A 363 19.65 -33.71 4.52
CA ILE A 363 19.02 -32.83 5.50
C ILE A 363 19.90 -31.63 5.83
N MET A 364 21.22 -31.80 5.93
CA MET A 364 22.14 -30.68 6.14
C MET A 364 22.10 -29.70 4.97
N LYS A 365 22.13 -30.20 3.73
CA LYS A 365 22.02 -29.37 2.51
C LYS A 365 20.69 -28.63 2.46
N LEU A 366 19.58 -29.32 2.75
CA LEU A 366 18.27 -28.68 2.83
C LEU A 366 18.24 -27.58 3.90
N LYS A 367 18.80 -27.82 5.10
CA LYS A 367 18.93 -26.80 6.16
C LYS A 367 19.77 -25.61 5.71
N GLN A 368 20.85 -25.84 4.97
CA GLN A 368 21.69 -24.77 4.41
C GLN A 368 20.91 -23.98 3.34
N ALA A 369 20.19 -24.65 2.44
CA ALA A 369 19.38 -24.01 1.41
C ALA A 369 18.25 -23.17 2.01
N LEU A 370 17.55 -23.70 3.02
CA LEU A 370 16.55 -22.95 3.79
C LEU A 370 17.16 -21.72 4.46
N LYS A 371 18.36 -21.86 5.05
CA LYS A 371 19.05 -20.75 5.67
C LYS A 371 19.49 -19.69 4.66
N ALA A 372 19.82 -20.08 3.43
CA ALA A 372 20.14 -19.17 2.34
C ALA A 372 18.90 -18.44 1.79
N ALA A 373 17.70 -19.04 1.89
CA ALA A 373 16.44 -18.39 1.55
C ALA A 373 15.99 -17.35 2.58
N GLU A 374 16.42 -17.47 3.84
CA GLU A 374 16.10 -16.46 4.86
C GLU A 374 16.70 -15.10 4.50
N SER A 375 15.87 -14.07 4.52
CA SER A 375 16.34 -12.70 4.35
C SER A 375 17.30 -12.37 5.50
N ARG A 376 18.55 -11.99 5.19
CA ARG A 376 19.61 -11.80 6.18
C ARG A 376 19.28 -10.63 7.12
N THR A 377 18.57 -10.96 8.21
CA THR A 377 18.23 -10.10 9.34
C THR A 377 18.03 -8.62 8.98
N VAL A 378 16.85 -8.29 8.47
CA VAL A 378 16.21 -7.07 8.97
C VAL A 378 16.14 -7.28 10.48
N PRO A 379 16.81 -6.46 11.33
CA PRO A 379 16.65 -6.61 12.77
C PRO A 379 15.16 -6.65 13.05
N ASN A 380 14.71 -7.74 13.67
CA ASN A 380 13.32 -8.05 13.91
C ASN A 380 12.62 -6.74 14.31
N ARG A 381 11.42 -6.44 13.78
CA ARG A 381 10.69 -5.22 14.10
C ARG A 381 10.68 -4.94 15.62
N ARG A 382 10.67 -6.02 16.41
CA ARG A 382 10.98 -6.09 17.84
C ARG A 382 12.32 -5.47 18.24
N THR A 383 13.45 -5.91 17.69
CA THR A 383 14.78 -5.38 17.98
C THR A 383 14.88 -3.90 17.62
N ARG A 384 14.26 -3.43 16.52
CA ARG A 384 14.21 -1.99 16.20
C ARG A 384 13.48 -1.17 17.26
N ARG A 385 12.31 -1.63 17.71
CA ARG A 385 11.52 -0.96 18.77
C ARG A 385 12.15 -1.10 20.15
N GLN A 386 12.76 -2.24 20.46
CA GLN A 386 13.48 -2.46 21.71
C GLN A 386 14.78 -1.68 21.77
N GLN A 387 15.48 -1.52 20.65
CA GLN A 387 16.67 -0.69 20.59
C GLN A 387 16.27 0.78 20.70
N ALA A 388 15.17 1.21 20.08
CA ALA A 388 14.60 2.53 20.31
C ALA A 388 14.20 2.76 21.77
N ALA A 389 13.58 1.77 22.43
CA ALA A 389 13.16 1.86 23.83
C ALA A 389 14.31 1.68 24.85
N LEU A 390 15.31 0.83 24.57
CA LEU A 390 16.51 0.68 25.41
C LEU A 390 17.42 1.89 25.28
N ASN A 391 17.47 2.51 24.09
CA ASN A 391 18.16 3.77 23.90
C ASN A 391 17.43 4.87 24.69
N SER A 392 16.09 4.92 24.67
CA SER A 392 15.35 5.89 25.49
C SER A 392 15.46 5.69 27.01
N ILE A 393 15.77 4.47 27.49
CA ILE A 393 15.97 4.16 28.92
C ILE A 393 17.44 4.37 29.35
N ARG A 394 18.41 4.06 28.48
CA ARG A 394 19.82 4.33 28.78
C ARG A 394 20.13 5.82 28.85
N ASP A 395 19.37 6.64 28.13
CA ASP A 395 19.48 8.11 28.21
C ASP A 395 18.90 8.69 29.51
N THR A 396 18.28 7.87 30.39
CA THR A 396 17.75 8.32 31.69
C THR A 396 18.53 7.83 32.92
N ASP A 397 19.42 6.84 32.78
CA ASP A 397 20.10 6.20 33.94
C ASP A 397 21.51 6.76 34.25
N ASP A 398 22.10 7.58 33.39
CA ASP A 398 23.46 8.13 33.61
C ASP A 398 23.50 9.47 34.39
N ASP A 399 22.35 10.01 34.83
CA ASP A 399 22.27 11.35 35.49
C ASP A 399 21.75 11.38 36.94
N GLU A 400 21.72 10.26 37.68
CA GLU A 400 21.43 10.30 39.14
C GLU A 400 22.60 9.82 40.02
N ARG A 401 23.58 10.72 40.18
CA ARG A 401 24.27 10.92 41.46
C ARG A 401 24.34 12.42 41.79
N ASP A 402 23.20 13.05 42.08
CA ASP A 402 23.06 13.94 43.24
C ASP A 402 21.64 14.51 43.32
N ASN A 403 21.14 14.61 44.55
CA ASN A 403 19.96 15.34 45.00
C ASN A 403 18.57 14.73 44.71
N GLY A 404 18.00 14.16 45.77
CA GLY A 404 16.63 13.68 45.81
C GLY A 404 15.61 14.78 45.54
N ILE A 405 14.85 14.59 44.47
CA ILE A 405 13.55 15.21 44.22
C ILE A 405 12.67 14.10 43.64
N ASP A 406 11.59 13.73 44.34
CA ASP A 406 10.56 12.84 43.83
C ASP A 406 9.91 13.49 42.60
N ILE A 407 10.22 12.97 41.40
CA ILE A 407 9.57 13.37 40.14
C ILE A 407 8.64 12.25 39.68
N ASP A 408 7.37 12.62 39.56
CA ASP A 408 6.22 11.86 39.10
C ASP A 408 6.42 11.38 37.64
N GLN A 409 6.67 10.08 37.45
CA GLN A 409 6.76 9.44 36.13
C GLN A 409 5.36 9.20 35.54
N SER A 410 4.74 10.24 35.00
CA SER A 410 3.58 10.12 34.10
C SER A 410 3.75 10.97 32.85
N SER A 411 4.28 10.37 31.78
CA SER A 411 4.08 10.89 30.42
C SER A 411 3.79 9.75 29.45
N ASP A 412 2.65 9.91 28.76
CA ASP A 412 2.00 8.94 27.90
C ASP A 412 2.79 8.70 26.59
N VAL A 413 3.07 7.42 26.31
CA VAL A 413 3.33 6.96 24.94
C VAL A 413 1.98 6.71 24.27
N LEU A 414 1.48 7.71 23.54
CA LEU A 414 0.28 7.61 22.71
C LEU A 414 0.57 6.69 21.50
N MET A 415 0.19 5.41 21.61
CA MET A 415 0.27 4.42 20.53
C MET A 415 -0.77 4.72 19.44
N THR A 416 -0.40 5.58 18.48
CA THR A 416 -1.18 5.72 17.24
C THR A 416 -0.85 4.55 16.31
N ASN A 417 -1.89 3.84 15.85
CA ASN A 417 -1.81 2.84 14.78
C ASN A 417 -1.58 3.54 13.42
N THR A 418 -0.45 4.23 13.26
CA THR A 418 0.03 4.62 11.93
C THR A 418 0.48 3.35 11.20
N GLY A 419 0.10 3.21 9.94
CA GLY A 419 0.44 2.06 9.08
C GLY A 419 1.95 1.80 8.96
N PRO A 420 2.37 0.83 8.13
CA PRO A 420 3.79 0.60 7.89
C PRO A 420 4.48 1.91 7.49
N ILE A 421 5.64 2.19 8.09
CA ILE A 421 6.51 3.32 7.74
C ILE A 421 6.91 3.10 6.28
N ARG A 422 6.40 3.93 5.36
CA ARG A 422 6.85 3.98 3.97
C ARG A 422 8.29 4.47 3.96
N LEU A 423 9.22 3.67 3.48
CA LEU A 423 10.56 4.14 3.15
C LEU A 423 10.53 4.73 1.74
N SER A 424 11.23 5.85 1.54
CA SER A 424 11.33 6.49 0.23
C SER A 424 12.14 5.61 -0.74
N PRO A 425 11.78 5.51 -2.03
CA PRO A 425 12.37 4.57 -3.00
C PRO A 425 13.89 4.62 -3.25
N GLY A 426 14.64 5.54 -2.63
CA GLY A 426 16.06 5.78 -2.89
C GLY A 426 17.07 4.99 -2.06
N GLU A 427 16.68 4.37 -0.94
CA GLU A 427 17.64 3.75 0.03
C GLU A 427 18.21 2.38 -0.40
N ASN A 428 17.71 1.76 -1.47
CA ASN A 428 18.00 0.34 -1.76
C ASN A 428 19.19 0.08 -2.71
N GLN A 429 19.75 1.10 -3.39
CA GLN A 429 20.79 0.90 -4.40
C GLN A 429 22.25 1.05 -3.89
N GLU A 430 22.50 1.79 -2.80
CA GLU A 430 23.87 2.23 -2.43
C GLU A 430 24.75 1.18 -1.72
N ILE A 431 24.24 0.01 -1.33
CA ILE A 431 24.95 -0.88 -0.38
C ILE A 431 25.85 -1.93 -1.05
N TRP A 432 25.69 -2.21 -2.36
CA TRP A 432 26.42 -3.30 -3.02
C TRP A 432 27.84 -2.93 -3.47
N THR A 433 28.13 -1.64 -3.69
CA THR A 433 29.41 -1.16 -4.27
C THR A 433 30.59 -1.17 -3.29
N VAL A 434 30.36 -1.35 -1.99
CA VAL A 434 31.40 -1.25 -0.94
C VAL A 434 32.15 -2.57 -0.69
N VAL A 435 31.68 -3.71 -1.24
CA VAL A 435 32.30 -5.03 -1.01
C VAL A 435 33.59 -5.24 -1.83
N GLU A 436 33.81 -4.49 -2.91
CA GLU A 436 34.88 -4.81 -3.88
C GLU A 436 36.25 -4.13 -3.63
N LYS A 437 36.34 -3.10 -2.77
CA LYS A 437 37.62 -2.39 -2.53
C LYS A 437 38.59 -3.11 -1.57
N GLY A 438 38.35 -4.39 -1.28
CA GLY A 438 39.07 -5.18 -0.28
C GLY A 438 40.02 -6.25 -0.82
N THR A 439 40.58 -6.15 -2.03
CA THR A 439 41.62 -7.08 -2.51
C THR A 439 43.00 -6.45 -2.39
N LYS A 440 43.58 -6.50 -1.19
CA LYS A 440 45.05 -6.45 -1.03
C LYS A 440 45.59 -7.87 -0.94
N VAL A 441 46.46 -8.18 -1.88
CA VAL A 441 47.35 -9.35 -1.96
C VAL A 441 47.83 -9.78 -0.57
N LEU A 442 47.42 -10.97 -0.10
CA LEU A 442 48.12 -11.67 0.98
C LEU A 442 48.05 -13.21 0.81
N SER A 443 49.17 -13.80 1.17
CA SER A 443 49.63 -15.18 0.98
C SER A 443 48.84 -16.24 1.75
N SER A 444 48.98 -17.47 1.27
CA SER A 444 48.58 -18.76 1.85
C SER A 444 48.63 -18.82 3.39
N ASN A 445 47.56 -19.38 3.97
CA ASN A 445 47.35 -19.77 5.37
C ASN A 445 46.78 -18.70 6.32
N THR A 446 45.51 -18.33 6.15
CA THR A 446 44.65 -17.95 7.29
C THR A 446 43.18 -18.26 6.97
N GLN A 447 42.48 -18.95 7.89
CA GLN A 447 41.06 -19.29 7.78
C GLN A 447 40.21 -18.03 7.59
N ILE A 448 39.33 -18.09 6.59
CA ILE A 448 38.43 -17.03 6.16
C ILE A 448 37.33 -16.83 7.23
N ALA A 449 37.43 -15.77 8.01
CA ALA A 449 36.32 -15.18 8.74
C ALA A 449 35.86 -13.93 7.97
N LEU A 450 34.99 -14.14 6.98
CA LEU A 450 34.30 -13.06 6.25
C LEU A 450 33.32 -12.37 7.22
N PHE A 451 33.66 -11.15 7.65
CA PHE A 451 32.73 -10.25 8.32
C PHE A 451 31.63 -9.82 7.34
N THR A 452 30.50 -10.53 7.33
CA THR A 452 29.30 -10.16 6.57
C THR A 452 28.63 -8.94 7.21
N ARG A 453 28.80 -7.75 6.62
CA ARG A 453 27.91 -6.61 6.90
C ARG A 453 26.49 -6.93 6.37
N LYS A 454 25.47 -6.42 7.08
CA LYS A 454 24.04 -6.65 6.78
C LYS A 454 23.71 -6.20 5.36
N THR A 455 23.31 -7.14 4.51
CA THR A 455 22.76 -6.86 3.17
C THR A 455 21.36 -6.26 3.30
N PRO A 456 20.97 -5.31 2.43
CA PRO A 456 19.62 -4.77 2.39
C PRO A 456 18.58 -5.82 1.96
N HIS A 457 17.31 -5.44 2.03
CA HIS A 457 16.15 -6.26 1.67
C HIS A 457 16.37 -7.03 0.36
N THR A 458 15.96 -8.29 0.31
CA THR A 458 16.04 -9.14 -0.87
C THR A 458 14.81 -8.94 -1.77
N CYS A 459 15.01 -8.83 -3.09
CA CYS A 459 13.92 -8.72 -4.05
C CYS A 459 13.51 -10.13 -4.50
N TRP A 460 12.26 -10.53 -4.28
CA TRP A 460 11.75 -11.87 -4.58
C TRP A 460 10.98 -11.97 -5.90
N SER A 461 11.12 -10.99 -6.80
CA SER A 461 10.41 -10.94 -8.09
C SER A 461 10.65 -12.18 -8.95
N ASN A 462 11.87 -12.73 -8.97
CA ASN A 462 12.21 -13.95 -9.72
C ASN A 462 11.50 -15.22 -9.24
N PHE A 463 10.83 -15.17 -8.09
CA PHE A 463 10.08 -16.29 -7.53
C PHE A 463 8.57 -16.12 -7.67
N CYS A 464 8.10 -15.07 -8.33
CA CYS A 464 6.68 -14.77 -8.44
C CYS A 464 5.99 -15.53 -9.58
N HIS A 465 4.67 -15.61 -9.52
CA HIS A 465 3.86 -16.09 -10.63
C HIS A 465 3.98 -15.14 -11.84
N PRO A 466 4.20 -15.64 -13.07
CA PRO A 466 4.30 -14.81 -14.27
C PRO A 466 3.00 -14.06 -14.58
N ASP A 467 1.86 -14.56 -14.08
CA ASP A 467 0.56 -13.88 -14.23
C ASP A 467 0.38 -12.69 -13.27
N LEU A 468 1.33 -12.45 -12.34
CA LEU A 468 1.33 -11.16 -11.64
C LEU A 468 1.56 -10.06 -12.67
N ARG A 469 0.59 -9.15 -12.81
CA ARG A 469 0.66 -7.99 -13.71
C ARG A 469 0.77 -6.69 -12.94
N GLY A 470 1.19 -5.64 -13.64
CA GLY A 470 1.23 -4.27 -13.12
C GLY A 470 2.27 -4.07 -12.01
N MET A 471 1.96 -3.15 -11.09
CA MET A 471 2.85 -2.74 -9.99
C MET A 471 3.29 -3.91 -9.11
N ALA A 472 2.45 -4.93 -8.89
CA ALA A 472 2.75 -6.06 -8.01
C ALA A 472 3.86 -6.98 -8.54
N ALA A 473 4.15 -6.95 -9.84
CA ALA A 473 5.22 -7.72 -10.48
C ALA A 473 6.53 -6.93 -10.63
N SER A 474 6.49 -5.60 -10.45
CA SER A 474 7.67 -4.76 -10.63
C SER A 474 8.68 -4.99 -9.51
N PRO A 475 9.97 -5.24 -9.81
CA PRO A 475 11.04 -5.24 -8.82
C PRO A 475 11.15 -3.93 -8.02
N SER A 476 10.54 -2.83 -8.48
CA SER A 476 10.53 -1.53 -7.79
C SER A 476 9.41 -1.39 -6.75
N HIS A 477 8.51 -2.37 -6.61
CA HIS A 477 7.34 -2.25 -5.77
C HIS A 477 7.56 -2.87 -4.39
N ASP A 478 7.20 -2.20 -3.30
CA ASP A 478 7.43 -2.65 -1.92
C ASP A 478 7.02 -4.11 -1.65
N ALA A 479 5.98 -4.60 -2.34
CA ALA A 479 5.53 -5.99 -2.21
C ALA A 479 6.58 -7.02 -2.66
N THR A 480 7.43 -6.72 -3.65
CA THR A 480 8.52 -7.62 -4.09
C THR A 480 9.71 -7.63 -3.15
N TRP A 481 9.78 -6.67 -2.22
CA TRP A 481 10.85 -6.56 -1.21
C TRP A 481 10.46 -7.14 0.15
N ARG A 482 9.25 -7.72 0.25
CA ARG A 482 8.77 -8.42 1.44
C ARG A 482 9.67 -9.62 1.75
N THR A 483 10.00 -9.82 3.02
CA THR A 483 11.07 -10.70 3.46
C THR A 483 10.58 -12.06 3.91
N ILE A 484 11.34 -13.10 3.54
CA ILE A 484 11.26 -14.40 4.21
C ILE A 484 12.01 -14.26 5.54
N ASP A 485 11.27 -14.00 6.59
CA ASP A 485 11.79 -13.84 7.95
C ASP A 485 12.40 -15.13 8.49
N LYS A 486 11.81 -16.28 8.14
CA LYS A 486 12.26 -17.59 8.59
C LYS A 486 11.88 -18.68 7.61
N ALA A 487 12.80 -19.59 7.33
CA ALA A 487 12.55 -20.79 6.55
C ALA A 487 13.24 -21.97 7.27
N ASN A 488 12.48 -22.93 7.78
CA ASN A 488 13.06 -24.02 8.56
C ASN A 488 12.28 -25.33 8.47
N ILE A 489 12.95 -26.42 8.82
CA ILE A 489 12.30 -27.71 9.10
C ILE A 489 11.66 -27.61 10.49
N VAL A 490 10.35 -27.85 10.59
CA VAL A 490 9.62 -27.86 11.87
C VAL A 490 9.31 -29.27 12.37
N GLY A 491 9.32 -30.26 11.48
CA GLY A 491 9.07 -31.64 11.85
C GLY A 491 9.16 -32.60 10.67
N PHE A 492 8.80 -33.84 10.94
CA PHE A 492 8.63 -34.89 9.95
C PHE A 492 7.25 -35.50 10.14
N PHE A 493 6.60 -35.85 9.04
CA PHE A 493 5.29 -36.47 9.03
C PHE A 493 5.34 -37.74 8.18
N SER A 494 4.65 -38.77 8.63
CA SER A 494 4.42 -39.98 7.84
C SER A 494 2.99 -40.44 8.11
N PRO A 495 2.15 -40.66 7.08
CA PRO A 495 0.83 -41.24 7.27
C PRO A 495 0.90 -42.62 7.96
N THR A 496 2.02 -43.33 7.75
CA THR A 496 2.30 -44.68 8.27
C THR A 496 3.24 -44.68 9.48
N GLN A 497 3.44 -43.54 10.15
CA GLN A 497 4.46 -43.31 11.19
C GLN A 497 4.53 -44.41 12.27
N THR A 498 3.38 -44.97 12.67
CA THR A 498 3.32 -46.07 13.65
C THR A 498 4.06 -47.33 13.18
N LYS A 499 4.07 -47.64 11.88
CA LYS A 499 4.77 -48.80 11.33
C LYS A 499 6.29 -48.60 11.28
N ILE A 500 6.74 -47.42 10.85
CA ILE A 500 8.17 -47.11 10.66
C ILE A 500 8.92 -47.09 12.00
N LEU A 501 8.28 -46.59 13.05
CA LEU A 501 8.87 -46.52 14.39
C LEU A 501 8.98 -47.89 15.08
N LEU A 502 8.10 -48.85 14.73
CA LEU A 502 8.02 -50.15 15.39
C LEU A 502 8.73 -51.28 14.61
N SER A 503 8.95 -51.10 13.31
CA SER A 503 9.63 -52.11 12.49
C SER A 503 11.15 -51.97 12.59
N GLU A 504 11.82 -52.97 13.15
CA GLU A 504 13.29 -53.09 13.07
C GLU A 504 13.78 -53.24 11.61
N ASN A 505 12.89 -53.73 10.72
CA ASN A 505 13.16 -54.02 9.31
C ASN A 505 12.56 -52.99 8.34
N ALA A 506 12.52 -51.70 8.71
CA ALA A 506 12.04 -50.65 7.80
C ALA A 506 12.83 -50.70 6.48
N GLN A 507 12.14 -50.86 5.35
CA GLN A 507 12.73 -50.96 4.02
C GLN A 507 12.85 -49.57 3.38
N PHE A 508 13.64 -49.48 2.31
CA PHE A 508 13.79 -48.23 1.54
C PHE A 508 12.43 -47.68 1.07
N ASP A 509 11.50 -48.56 0.72
CA ASP A 509 10.15 -48.19 0.28
C ASP A 509 9.38 -47.40 1.36
N ASP A 510 9.67 -47.61 2.65
CA ASP A 510 9.03 -46.88 3.75
C ASP A 510 9.44 -45.39 3.79
N LEU A 511 10.57 -45.02 3.15
CA LEU A 511 10.98 -43.62 3.04
C LEU A 511 10.11 -42.82 2.08
N HIS A 512 9.39 -43.48 1.16
CA HIS A 512 8.51 -42.79 0.22
C HIS A 512 7.32 -42.12 0.91
N ASP A 513 6.92 -42.61 2.09
CA ASP A 513 5.82 -42.05 2.87
C ASP A 513 6.25 -40.90 3.80
N ILE A 514 7.55 -40.67 3.95
CA ILE A 514 8.06 -39.66 4.88
C ILE A 514 8.12 -38.29 4.19
N HIS A 515 7.53 -37.31 4.87
CA HIS A 515 7.49 -35.92 4.44
C HIS A 515 8.20 -35.03 5.46
N VAL A 516 9.04 -34.13 4.97
CA VAL A 516 9.67 -33.07 5.75
C VAL A 516 8.71 -31.90 5.82
N ILE A 517 8.37 -31.46 7.03
CA ILE A 517 7.49 -30.30 7.21
C ILE A 517 8.35 -29.04 7.17
N LEU A 518 8.27 -28.33 6.06
CA LEU A 518 8.89 -27.02 5.89
C LEU A 518 7.95 -25.94 6.40
N GLU A 519 8.50 -24.93 7.05
CA GLU A 519 7.77 -23.74 7.48
C GLU A 519 8.43 -22.50 6.88
N PHE A 520 7.62 -21.69 6.20
CA PHE A 520 8.02 -20.39 5.67
C PHE A 520 7.25 -19.30 6.39
N ARG A 521 7.98 -18.36 7.01
CA ARG A 521 7.43 -17.18 7.67
C ARG A 521 7.93 -15.92 7.01
N GLY A 522 7.04 -14.98 6.77
CA GLY A 522 7.38 -13.71 6.14
C GLY A 522 6.22 -12.74 6.14
N ASP A 523 6.49 -11.50 5.76
CA ASP A 523 5.53 -10.41 5.74
C ASP A 523 4.89 -10.26 4.36
N GLY A 524 4.14 -11.27 3.92
CA GLY A 524 3.34 -11.21 2.70
C GLY A 524 4.02 -11.83 1.50
N PHE A 525 3.61 -13.05 1.18
CA PHE A 525 4.13 -13.81 0.07
C PHE A 525 3.35 -13.50 -1.21
N LEU A 526 4.08 -13.24 -2.28
CA LEU A 526 3.51 -13.06 -3.60
C LEU A 526 2.95 -14.38 -4.14
N LEU A 527 1.98 -14.29 -5.04
CA LEU A 527 1.40 -15.44 -5.71
C LEU A 527 2.51 -16.28 -6.36
N GLY A 528 2.52 -17.60 -6.13
CA GLY A 528 3.52 -18.52 -6.66
C GLY A 528 4.89 -18.48 -5.97
N GLN A 529 5.12 -17.60 -5.00
CA GLN A 529 6.43 -17.43 -4.36
C GLN A 529 6.91 -18.66 -3.60
N ILE A 530 6.12 -19.14 -2.62
CA ILE A 530 6.47 -20.34 -1.83
C ILE A 530 6.68 -21.58 -2.71
N PRO A 531 5.80 -21.89 -3.67
CA PRO A 531 5.98 -23.01 -4.59
C PRO A 531 7.30 -23.02 -5.35
N ARG A 532 7.73 -21.87 -5.88
CA ARG A 532 9.00 -21.77 -6.63
C ARG A 532 10.21 -21.82 -5.69
N LEU A 533 10.07 -21.31 -4.47
CA LEU A 533 11.08 -21.49 -3.43
C LEU A 533 11.28 -22.97 -3.09
N ILE A 534 10.21 -23.75 -2.99
CA ILE A 534 10.31 -25.20 -2.74
C ILE A 534 11.09 -25.90 -3.86
N SER A 535 10.76 -25.64 -5.12
CA SER A 535 11.51 -26.19 -6.27
C SER A 535 13.00 -25.84 -6.21
N THR A 536 13.30 -24.60 -5.82
CA THR A 536 14.68 -24.12 -5.64
C THR A 536 15.38 -24.88 -4.53
N LEU A 537 14.73 -25.06 -3.37
CA LEU A 537 15.27 -25.80 -2.23
C LEU A 537 15.53 -27.27 -2.57
N VAL A 538 14.65 -27.89 -3.35
CA VAL A 538 14.84 -29.26 -3.87
C VAL A 538 16.08 -29.32 -4.77
N ALA A 539 16.20 -28.40 -5.72
CA ALA A 539 17.35 -28.35 -6.61
C ALA A 539 18.67 -28.10 -5.85
N MET A 540 18.67 -27.21 -4.85
CA MET A 540 19.85 -26.95 -4.01
C MET A 540 20.19 -28.14 -3.09
N ALA A 541 19.19 -28.83 -2.54
CA ALA A 541 19.42 -29.99 -1.67
C ALA A 541 20.04 -31.18 -2.41
N ASN A 542 19.78 -31.30 -3.73
CA ASN A 542 20.39 -32.30 -4.61
C ASN A 542 21.66 -31.79 -5.34
N ASP A 543 22.22 -30.63 -4.98
CA ASP A 543 23.37 -29.99 -5.66
C ASP A 543 23.12 -29.66 -7.16
N TRP A 544 21.87 -29.58 -7.63
CA TRP A 544 21.56 -29.15 -8.99
C TRP A 544 21.69 -27.63 -9.16
N LEU A 545 21.44 -26.87 -8.08
CA LEU A 545 21.71 -25.44 -8.00
C LEU A 545 22.72 -25.14 -6.88
N PRO A 546 23.59 -24.13 -7.05
CA PRO A 546 24.58 -23.79 -6.04
C PRO A 546 23.93 -23.11 -4.81
N ILE A 547 24.57 -23.24 -3.64
CA ILE A 547 24.07 -22.65 -2.38
C ILE A 547 23.94 -21.11 -2.43
N ILE A 548 24.72 -20.47 -3.31
CA ILE A 548 24.72 -19.02 -3.52
C ILE A 548 23.57 -18.54 -4.44
N PHE A 549 22.72 -19.44 -4.94
CA PHE A 549 21.66 -19.08 -5.89
C PHE A 549 20.76 -17.94 -5.38
N PHE A 550 20.30 -18.00 -4.13
CA PHE A 550 19.46 -16.93 -3.56
C PHE A 550 20.18 -15.58 -3.48
N ASP A 551 21.50 -15.57 -3.22
CA ASP A 551 22.28 -14.33 -3.18
C ASP A 551 22.32 -13.65 -4.57
N VAL A 552 22.22 -14.43 -5.65
CA VAL A 552 22.18 -13.91 -7.04
C VAL A 552 20.75 -13.61 -7.48
N ALA A 553 19.83 -14.55 -7.29
CA ALA A 553 18.45 -14.49 -7.77
C ALA A 553 17.57 -13.49 -7.02
N THR A 554 17.98 -13.03 -5.84
CA THR A 554 17.22 -12.01 -5.09
C THR A 554 17.73 -10.59 -5.28
N ARG A 555 18.64 -10.40 -6.24
CA ARG A 555 19.12 -9.07 -6.61
C ARG A 555 18.11 -8.36 -7.52
N PRO A 556 17.85 -7.06 -7.29
CA PRO A 556 16.85 -6.31 -8.05
C PRO A 556 17.25 -6.08 -9.52
N ASP A 557 18.55 -6.15 -9.83
CA ASP A 557 19.13 -5.94 -11.16
C ASP A 557 19.28 -7.25 -11.97
N VAL A 558 18.90 -8.39 -11.38
CA VAL A 558 19.08 -9.70 -11.98
C VAL A 558 17.72 -10.32 -12.31
N TYR A 559 17.55 -10.70 -13.57
CA TYR A 559 16.43 -11.52 -14.02
C TYR A 559 16.96 -12.90 -14.38
N ILE A 560 16.45 -13.94 -13.72
CA ILE A 560 16.81 -15.34 -13.98
C ILE A 560 15.53 -16.11 -14.27
N THR A 561 15.63 -17.13 -15.11
CA THR A 561 14.52 -18.05 -15.38
C THR A 561 13.94 -18.59 -14.07
N ALA A 562 12.68 -18.25 -13.80
CA ALA A 562 12.03 -18.63 -12.57
C ALA A 562 11.85 -20.15 -12.49
N PRO A 563 12.28 -20.82 -11.41
CA PRO A 563 12.04 -22.25 -11.20
C PRO A 563 10.54 -22.57 -11.34
N PRO A 564 10.15 -23.73 -11.89
CA PRO A 564 8.75 -24.09 -12.01
C PRO A 564 8.12 -24.16 -10.61
N MET A 565 6.80 -24.00 -10.52
CA MET A 565 6.11 -24.28 -9.27
C MET A 565 6.25 -25.77 -8.93
N ALA A 566 6.44 -26.08 -7.65
CA ALA A 566 6.36 -27.45 -7.18
C ALA A 566 4.94 -27.98 -7.49
N PRO A 567 4.81 -29.21 -8.03
CA PRO A 567 3.51 -29.77 -8.37
C PRO A 567 2.71 -30.10 -7.11
N PHE A 568 1.38 -30.25 -7.27
CA PHE A 568 0.44 -30.68 -6.21
C PHE A 568 0.43 -29.77 -4.98
N LEU A 569 0.40 -28.45 -5.19
CA LEU A 569 0.29 -27.49 -4.10
C LEU A 569 -1.00 -27.68 -3.28
N ASP A 570 -2.07 -28.11 -3.94
CA ASP A 570 -3.36 -28.46 -3.34
C ASP A 570 -3.28 -29.62 -2.36
N ALA A 571 -2.32 -30.53 -2.56
CA ALA A 571 -2.08 -31.68 -1.72
C ALA A 571 -1.01 -31.48 -0.64
N MET A 572 -0.08 -30.54 -0.81
CA MET A 572 1.13 -30.50 0.03
C MET A 572 1.38 -29.17 0.72
N MET A 573 0.69 -28.10 0.32
CA MET A 573 0.82 -26.78 0.94
C MET A 573 -0.43 -26.40 1.70
N TYR A 574 -0.28 -25.89 2.92
CA TYR A 574 -1.38 -25.31 3.67
C TYR A 574 -0.94 -24.05 4.40
N TYR A 575 -1.90 -23.14 4.57
CA TYR A 575 -1.69 -21.96 5.38
C TYR A 575 -1.67 -22.37 6.85
N HIS A 576 -0.57 -22.13 7.56
CA HIS A 576 -0.43 -22.59 8.93
C HIS A 576 -1.07 -21.63 9.92
N SER A 577 -0.62 -20.37 9.97
CA SER A 577 -1.18 -19.37 10.89
C SER A 577 -0.79 -17.93 10.56
N PRO A 578 -1.67 -16.95 10.88
CA PRO A 578 -1.30 -15.55 10.96
C PRO A 578 -0.64 -15.27 12.30
N ARG A 579 0.46 -14.50 12.26
CA ARG A 579 1.04 -13.91 13.47
C ARG A 579 0.69 -12.44 13.53
N TYR A 580 0.13 -12.09 14.68
CA TYR A 580 -0.26 -10.74 14.99
C TYR A 580 0.70 -10.08 15.95
N HIS A 581 0.93 -8.79 15.76
CA HIS A 581 1.80 -8.03 16.64
C HIS A 581 1.29 -8.00 18.09
N PHE A 582 -0.02 -8.06 18.34
CA PHE A 582 -0.55 -8.04 19.72
C PHE A 582 -0.29 -9.35 20.48
N HIS A 583 -0.21 -10.51 19.80
CA HIS A 583 0.24 -11.76 20.45
C HIS A 583 1.64 -11.58 21.05
N GLU A 584 2.50 -10.77 20.42
CA GLU A 584 3.84 -10.46 20.94
C GLU A 584 3.85 -9.40 22.04
N LEU A 585 2.82 -8.55 22.14
CA LEU A 585 2.71 -7.52 23.17
C LEU A 585 2.16 -8.06 24.49
N VAL A 586 1.16 -8.95 24.42
CA VAL A 586 0.61 -9.62 25.61
C VAL A 586 1.65 -10.54 26.27
N ALA A 587 2.60 -11.06 25.49
CA ALA A 587 3.74 -11.86 25.93
C ALA A 587 4.62 -11.25 27.04
N LYS A 588 4.70 -9.92 27.09
CA LYS A 588 5.74 -9.21 27.83
C LYS A 588 5.27 -8.65 29.17
N SER A 589 3.96 -8.56 29.41
CA SER A 589 3.47 -8.04 30.68
C SER A 589 3.67 -9.01 31.85
N SER A 590 4.13 -10.24 31.61
CA SER A 590 4.25 -11.31 32.63
C SER A 590 5.69 -11.56 33.13
N ASP A 591 6.65 -10.67 32.89
CA ASP A 591 8.03 -10.82 33.40
C ASP A 591 8.22 -10.30 34.85
N SER A 592 7.14 -10.01 35.59
CA SER A 592 7.17 -9.47 36.95
C SER A 592 7.18 -10.55 38.05
N SER A 593 8.28 -11.32 38.14
CA SER A 593 8.81 -12.10 39.28
C SER A 593 7.88 -12.67 40.38
N SER A 594 6.60 -12.93 40.15
CA SER A 594 5.67 -13.42 41.16
C SER A 594 5.33 -14.89 40.90
N GLU A 595 5.25 -15.74 41.93
CA GLU A 595 4.96 -17.18 41.76
C GLU A 595 3.60 -17.47 41.09
N THR A 596 2.73 -16.46 40.93
CA THR A 596 1.50 -16.51 40.11
C THR A 596 1.76 -16.48 38.60
N ASP A 597 2.97 -16.13 38.13
CA ASP A 597 3.33 -15.98 36.70
C ASP A 597 3.41 -17.31 35.92
N ASN A 598 3.41 -18.46 36.61
CA ASN A 598 3.42 -19.77 35.93
C ASN A 598 2.11 -20.10 35.19
N ILE A 599 0.99 -19.46 35.57
CA ILE A 599 -0.31 -19.65 34.90
C ILE A 599 -0.37 -18.77 33.64
N ASP A 600 0.06 -17.51 33.74
CA ASP A 600 0.05 -16.57 32.61
C ASP A 600 1.03 -16.97 31.51
N ARG A 601 2.19 -17.54 31.88
CA ARG A 601 3.15 -18.09 30.92
C ARG A 601 2.62 -19.33 30.20
N LYS A 602 1.81 -20.17 30.87
CA LYS A 602 1.11 -21.31 30.25
C LYS A 602 -0.01 -20.86 29.31
N MET A 603 -0.80 -19.85 29.69
CA MET A 603 -1.79 -19.23 28.79
C MET A 603 -1.12 -18.59 27.56
N PHE A 604 0.07 -18.03 27.74
CA PHE A 604 0.83 -17.40 26.66
C PHE A 604 1.39 -18.42 25.66
N ASP A 605 2.01 -19.51 26.15
CA ASP A 605 2.42 -20.61 25.29
C ASP A 605 1.20 -21.18 24.55
N TYR A 606 0.01 -21.21 25.17
CA TYR A 606 -1.25 -21.60 24.51
C TYR A 606 -1.65 -20.68 23.34
N CYS A 607 -1.47 -19.36 23.46
CA CYS A 607 -1.79 -18.41 22.37
C CYS A 607 -0.86 -18.54 21.15
N ILE A 608 0.41 -18.91 21.36
CA ILE A 608 1.42 -19.03 20.29
C ILE A 608 1.51 -20.45 19.73
N SER A 609 1.33 -21.47 20.56
CA SER A 609 1.40 -22.89 20.15
C SER A 609 0.08 -23.41 19.57
N GLY A 610 -0.94 -22.55 19.51
CA GLY A 610 -2.29 -22.94 19.09
C GLY A 610 -3.02 -23.67 20.21
N SER A 611 -4.34 -23.74 20.12
CA SER A 611 -5.09 -24.59 21.05
C SER A 611 -4.77 -26.06 20.81
N SER A 612 -5.02 -26.93 21.79
CA SER A 612 -4.88 -28.39 21.57
C SER A 612 -5.72 -28.86 20.37
N LYS A 613 -6.86 -28.22 20.12
CA LYS A 613 -7.71 -28.49 18.95
C LYS A 613 -7.03 -28.07 17.64
N GLU A 614 -6.35 -26.93 17.62
CA GLU A 614 -5.58 -26.47 16.45
C GLU A 614 -4.44 -27.43 16.09
N TYR A 615 -3.74 -27.96 17.10
CA TYR A 615 -2.68 -28.94 16.89
C TYR A 615 -3.21 -30.28 16.37
N GLU A 616 -4.29 -30.81 16.96
CA GLU A 616 -4.92 -32.05 16.48
C GLU A 616 -5.51 -31.87 15.08
N TRP A 617 -6.17 -30.74 14.81
CA TRP A 617 -6.64 -30.39 13.48
C TRP A 617 -5.50 -30.33 12.47
N GLU A 618 -4.38 -29.69 12.81
CA GLU A 618 -3.23 -29.62 11.91
C GLU A 618 -2.68 -31.02 11.60
N LYS A 619 -2.66 -31.93 12.58
CA LYS A 619 -2.22 -33.31 12.39
C LYS A 619 -3.19 -34.09 11.50
N GLU A 620 -4.49 -33.93 11.70
CA GLU A 620 -5.53 -34.49 10.85
C GLU A 620 -5.44 -33.93 9.42
N LEU A 621 -5.30 -32.61 9.28
CA LEU A 621 -5.16 -31.90 8.03
C LEU A 621 -4.02 -32.45 7.18
N ARG A 622 -2.83 -32.66 7.78
CA ARG A 622 -1.69 -33.28 7.07
C ARG A 622 -2.00 -34.71 6.61
N THR A 623 -2.75 -35.45 7.41
CA THR A 623 -3.20 -36.80 7.05
C THR A 623 -4.14 -36.73 5.85
N LEU A 624 -5.17 -35.88 5.91
CA LEU A 624 -6.17 -35.72 4.86
C LEU A 624 -5.57 -35.20 3.55
N LEU A 625 -4.65 -34.23 3.63
CA LEU A 625 -3.93 -33.68 2.48
C LEU A 625 -3.15 -34.76 1.72
N LEU A 626 -2.43 -35.64 2.42
CA LEU A 626 -1.70 -36.72 1.78
C LEU A 626 -2.61 -37.85 1.26
N HIS A 627 -3.75 -38.12 1.91
CA HIS A 627 -4.70 -39.16 1.46
C HIS A 627 -5.55 -38.72 0.26
N SER A 628 -5.93 -37.44 0.21
CA SER A 628 -6.73 -36.87 -0.89
C SER A 628 -5.92 -36.72 -2.19
N SER A 629 -4.59 -36.77 -2.07
CA SER A 629 -3.70 -36.56 -3.19
C SER A 629 -3.49 -37.83 -4.01
N SER A 630 -4.16 -37.93 -5.16
CA SER A 630 -3.80 -38.91 -6.20
C SER A 630 -2.57 -38.40 -6.98
N ILE A 631 -1.44 -38.23 -6.28
CA ILE A 631 -0.21 -37.81 -6.92
C ILE A 631 0.22 -38.93 -7.86
N ASP A 632 0.11 -38.71 -9.18
CA ASP A 632 0.65 -39.65 -10.16
C ASP A 632 2.17 -39.67 -10.03
N PRO A 633 2.78 -40.76 -9.54
CA PRO A 633 4.23 -40.83 -9.31
C PRO A 633 5.02 -40.57 -10.59
N LYS A 634 4.45 -40.83 -11.78
CA LYS A 634 5.12 -40.57 -13.06
C LYS A 634 5.24 -39.07 -13.33
N SER A 635 4.18 -38.30 -13.10
CA SER A 635 4.20 -36.85 -13.29
C SER A 635 5.17 -36.16 -12.32
N GLU A 636 5.25 -36.65 -11.07
CA GLU A 636 6.23 -36.20 -10.09
C GLU A 636 7.68 -36.49 -10.52
N LEU A 637 7.95 -37.72 -10.95
CA LEU A 637 9.26 -38.12 -11.48
C LEU A 637 9.64 -37.32 -12.73
N GLN A 638 8.68 -37.05 -13.59
CA GLN A 638 8.87 -36.22 -14.78
C GLN A 638 9.24 -34.78 -14.39
N TRP A 639 8.53 -34.19 -13.43
CA TRP A 639 8.85 -32.85 -12.92
C TRP A 639 10.25 -32.80 -12.29
N LEU A 640 10.63 -33.77 -11.46
CA LEU A 640 11.98 -33.85 -10.87
C LEU A 640 13.06 -33.98 -11.96
N SER A 641 12.80 -34.81 -12.98
CA SER A 641 13.72 -34.99 -14.10
C SER A 641 13.84 -33.71 -14.93
N ASP A 642 12.75 -33.01 -15.22
CA ASP A 642 12.78 -31.72 -15.93
C ASP A 642 13.49 -30.64 -15.11
N LEU A 643 13.25 -30.60 -13.79
CA LEU A 643 13.93 -29.68 -12.88
C LEU A 643 15.45 -29.91 -12.89
N ARG A 644 15.89 -31.16 -12.88
CA ARG A 644 17.32 -31.54 -12.93
C ARG A 644 17.95 -31.32 -14.30
N ASP A 645 17.32 -31.82 -15.36
CA ASP A 645 17.97 -32.01 -16.67
C ASP A 645 17.77 -30.83 -17.62
N LYS A 646 16.74 -30.01 -17.42
CA LYS A 646 16.42 -28.87 -18.30
C LYS A 646 16.54 -27.55 -17.57
N ILE A 647 15.87 -27.42 -16.42
CA ILE A 647 15.67 -26.13 -15.77
C ILE A 647 16.91 -25.70 -14.98
N SER A 648 17.46 -26.58 -14.12
CA SER A 648 18.66 -26.24 -13.34
C SER A 648 19.89 -25.92 -14.21
N PRO A 649 20.16 -26.63 -15.33
CA PRO A 649 21.19 -26.23 -16.28
C PRO A 649 20.96 -24.84 -16.90
N SER A 650 19.73 -24.54 -17.33
CA SER A 650 19.37 -23.22 -17.87
C SER A 650 19.59 -22.11 -16.83
N ILE A 651 19.18 -22.33 -15.59
CA ILE A 651 19.39 -21.36 -14.50
C ILE A 651 20.89 -21.14 -14.23
N ARG A 652 21.72 -22.19 -14.30
CA ARG A 652 23.17 -22.05 -14.15
C ARG A 652 23.79 -21.25 -15.29
N GLU A 653 23.31 -21.44 -16.52
CA GLU A 653 23.74 -20.62 -17.67
C GLU A 653 23.36 -19.14 -17.50
N ASP A 654 22.16 -18.86 -16.98
CA ASP A 654 21.73 -17.50 -16.62
C ASP A 654 22.66 -16.90 -15.55
N MET A 655 22.98 -17.66 -14.49
CA MET A 655 23.90 -17.23 -13.43
C MET A 655 25.32 -16.96 -13.95
N ASP A 656 25.82 -17.81 -14.85
CA ASP A 656 27.14 -17.63 -15.48
C ASP A 656 27.14 -16.39 -16.37
N THR A 657 26.04 -16.12 -17.07
CA THR A 657 25.85 -14.92 -17.89
C THR A 657 25.83 -13.66 -17.03
N VAL A 658 25.08 -13.66 -15.93
CA VAL A 658 25.07 -12.56 -14.96
C VAL A 658 26.47 -12.33 -14.38
N SER A 659 27.17 -13.41 -14.02
CA SER A 659 28.53 -13.34 -13.49
C SER A 659 29.52 -12.77 -14.51
N LYS A 660 29.45 -13.18 -15.79
CA LYS A 660 30.28 -12.62 -16.87
C LYS A 660 29.98 -11.14 -17.11
N ASN A 661 28.70 -10.77 -17.20
CA ASN A 661 28.30 -9.38 -17.40
C ASN A 661 28.77 -8.48 -16.25
N MET A 662 28.76 -8.99 -15.02
CA MET A 662 29.33 -8.25 -13.89
C MET A 662 30.84 -8.09 -14.00
N VAL A 663 31.57 -9.14 -14.35
CA VAL A 663 33.03 -9.04 -14.54
C VAL A 663 33.36 -8.07 -15.68
N GLU A 664 32.65 -8.14 -16.81
CA GLU A 664 32.83 -7.20 -17.93
C GLU A 664 32.49 -5.76 -17.54
N PHE A 665 31.41 -5.56 -16.79
CA PHE A 665 31.03 -4.25 -16.25
C PHE A 665 32.13 -3.70 -15.34
N THR A 666 32.64 -4.50 -14.39
CA THR A 666 33.73 -4.11 -13.48
C THR A 666 35.04 -3.84 -14.23
N LEU A 667 35.38 -4.62 -15.25
CA LEU A 667 36.54 -4.38 -16.11
C LEU A 667 36.38 -3.07 -16.90
N SER A 668 35.21 -2.81 -17.47
CA SER A 668 34.92 -1.57 -18.23
C SER A 668 34.95 -0.32 -17.34
N GLN A 669 34.42 -0.42 -16.11
CA GLN A 669 34.51 0.61 -15.07
C GLN A 669 35.98 0.88 -14.71
N THR A 670 36.76 -0.17 -14.51
CA THR A 670 38.19 -0.05 -14.18
C THR A 670 38.98 0.58 -15.34
N GLU A 671 38.69 0.20 -16.59
CA GLU A 671 39.29 0.83 -17.78
C GLU A 671 38.88 2.30 -17.93
N ASN A 672 37.61 2.64 -17.66
CA ASN A 672 37.11 4.02 -17.71
C ASN A 672 37.72 4.88 -16.61
N ILE A 673 37.88 4.36 -15.40
CA ILE A 673 38.59 5.03 -14.30
C ILE A 673 40.07 5.22 -14.66
N ASN A 674 40.72 4.22 -15.26
CA ASN A 674 42.11 4.33 -15.70
C ASN A 674 42.30 5.29 -16.88
N LYS A 675 41.31 5.40 -17.78
CA LYS A 675 41.29 6.42 -18.86
C LYS A 675 41.03 7.82 -18.30
N ALA A 676 40.10 7.97 -17.35
CA ALA A 676 39.79 9.22 -16.69
C ALA A 676 40.99 9.75 -15.87
N ASN A 677 41.77 8.86 -15.25
CA ASN A 677 42.99 9.22 -14.52
C ASN A 677 44.18 9.60 -15.43
N ASN A 678 44.09 9.37 -16.74
CA ASN A 678 45.14 9.71 -17.72
C ASN A 678 44.79 10.90 -18.64
N LEU A 679 43.62 11.52 -18.48
CA LEU A 679 43.30 12.79 -19.12
C LEU A 679 43.74 13.95 -18.20
N PRO A 680 44.48 14.95 -18.70
CA PRO A 680 44.77 16.14 -17.92
C PRO A 680 43.44 16.79 -17.55
N VAL A 681 43.21 16.96 -16.24
CA VAL A 681 42.05 17.66 -15.70
C VAL A 681 42.14 19.13 -16.14
N MET A 682 41.63 19.44 -17.34
CA MET A 682 41.13 20.77 -17.62
C MET A 682 39.80 20.88 -16.89
N LEU A 683 39.85 21.50 -15.70
CA LEU A 683 38.69 22.21 -15.16
C LEU A 683 38.27 23.21 -16.23
N THR A 684 37.27 22.86 -17.04
CA THR A 684 36.62 23.87 -17.88
C THR A 684 35.90 24.80 -16.93
N ASP A 685 36.36 26.04 -16.87
CA ASP A 685 35.76 27.10 -16.07
C ASP A 685 34.24 27.08 -16.21
N SER A 686 33.54 27.13 -15.06
CA SER A 686 32.14 27.56 -14.99
C SER A 686 31.95 28.78 -15.92
N PRO A 687 30.79 29.00 -16.57
CA PRO A 687 30.56 30.20 -17.38
C PRO A 687 30.70 31.46 -16.51
N ALA A 688 31.94 31.91 -16.33
CA ALA A 688 32.32 32.80 -15.24
C ALA A 688 31.67 34.16 -15.43
N GLY A 689 31.42 34.56 -16.69
CA GLY A 689 30.72 35.78 -17.05
C GLY A 689 29.26 35.80 -16.60
N ALA A 690 28.41 34.94 -17.17
CA ALA A 690 26.97 35.01 -16.89
C ALA A 690 26.63 34.62 -15.44
N TYR A 691 27.38 33.67 -14.86
CA TYR A 691 27.19 33.26 -13.47
C TYR A 691 27.61 34.38 -12.50
N SER A 692 28.79 34.98 -12.69
CA SER A 692 29.25 36.08 -11.83
C SER A 692 28.36 37.31 -11.98
N GLY A 693 27.92 37.64 -13.20
CA GLY A 693 27.00 38.75 -13.45
C GLY A 693 25.65 38.57 -12.77
N THR A 694 25.06 37.37 -12.84
CA THR A 694 23.79 37.06 -12.16
C THR A 694 23.95 37.18 -10.64
N LEU A 695 25.06 36.67 -10.10
CA LEU A 695 25.35 36.69 -8.68
C LEU A 695 25.65 38.11 -8.15
N GLU A 696 26.37 38.94 -8.91
CA GLU A 696 26.60 40.35 -8.57
C GLU A 696 25.31 41.16 -8.54
N LEU A 697 24.40 40.97 -9.50
CA LEU A 697 23.11 41.64 -9.52
C LEU A 697 22.25 41.26 -8.30
N LEU A 698 22.19 39.97 -7.96
CA LEU A 698 21.50 39.50 -6.76
C LEU A 698 22.10 40.11 -5.49
N ARG A 699 23.44 40.10 -5.36
CA ARG A 699 24.15 40.69 -4.22
C ARG A 699 23.97 42.20 -4.14
N GLY A 700 23.94 42.90 -5.27
CA GLY A 700 23.71 44.34 -5.36
C GLY A 700 22.31 44.74 -4.93
N ILE A 701 21.29 43.94 -5.23
CA ILE A 701 19.92 44.20 -4.75
C ILE A 701 19.83 43.99 -3.23
N VAL A 702 20.49 42.95 -2.71
CA VAL A 702 20.59 42.65 -1.28
C VAL A 702 21.35 43.74 -0.51
N SER A 703 22.53 44.14 -0.98
CA SER A 703 23.40 45.10 -0.29
C SER A 703 22.82 46.51 -0.23
N ASN A 704 22.11 46.93 -1.28
CA ASN A 704 21.53 48.26 -1.36
C ASN A 704 20.19 48.40 -0.61
N GLN A 705 19.69 47.34 0.05
CA GLN A 705 18.36 47.28 0.66
C GLN A 705 17.24 47.79 -0.27
N ARG A 706 17.46 47.68 -1.59
CA ARG A 706 16.51 48.08 -2.62
C ARG A 706 15.41 47.03 -2.80
N TRP A 707 15.51 45.92 -2.07
CA TRP A 707 14.35 45.12 -1.73
C TRP A 707 13.34 46.03 -1.04
N PRO A 708 12.14 46.20 -1.60
CA PRO A 708 11.20 47.12 -1.03
C PRO A 708 10.88 46.55 0.40
N ALA A 709 10.99 47.33 1.48
CA ALA A 709 10.84 46.84 2.87
C ALA A 709 9.42 46.30 3.17
N THR A 710 9.28 45.09 3.73
CA THR A 710 7.96 44.43 3.91
C THR A 710 7.58 44.18 5.37
N SER A 711 6.71 45.04 5.92
CA SER A 711 5.82 44.69 7.04
C SER A 711 4.53 44.03 6.53
N SER A 712 3.74 43.42 7.42
CA SER A 712 2.41 42.84 7.16
C SER A 712 1.38 43.83 6.57
N ALA A 713 1.74 45.11 6.42
CA ALA A 713 1.00 46.09 5.63
C ALA A 713 1.18 45.93 4.10
N ARG A 714 2.06 45.05 3.60
CA ARG A 714 2.37 44.98 2.15
C ARG A 714 1.63 43.97 1.30
N SER A 715 0.98 42.97 1.88
CA SER A 715 -0.10 42.29 1.14
C SER A 715 -1.21 43.31 0.80
N ARG A 716 -1.37 44.37 1.61
CA ARG A 716 -2.44 45.38 1.44
C ARG A 716 -2.13 46.45 0.39
N VAL A 717 -0.87 46.79 0.13
CA VAL A 717 -0.49 47.78 -0.91
C VAL A 717 -0.46 47.17 -2.32
N ILE A 718 -0.19 45.86 -2.44
CA ILE A 718 -0.21 45.17 -3.74
C ILE A 718 -1.66 44.86 -4.18
N MET A 719 -2.65 44.91 -3.27
CA MET A 719 -4.05 44.53 -3.51
C MET A 719 -5.08 45.66 -3.50
N SER A 720 -4.72 46.94 -3.32
CA SER A 720 -5.70 48.03 -3.29
C SER A 720 -5.47 49.09 -4.37
N SER A 721 -6.45 49.24 -5.26
CA SER A 721 -6.68 50.51 -5.97
C SER A 721 -7.64 51.36 -5.13
N PRO A 722 -7.43 52.69 -4.99
CA PRO A 722 -8.07 53.50 -3.95
C PRO A 722 -9.40 54.12 -4.40
N SER A 723 -10.48 53.32 -4.52
CA SER A 723 -11.82 53.87 -4.79
C SER A 723 -12.96 53.00 -4.26
N ALA A 724 -13.78 53.61 -3.38
CA ALA A 724 -15.16 53.24 -2.98
C ALA A 724 -15.37 52.59 -1.60
N VAL A 725 -16.29 53.22 -0.86
CA VAL A 725 -16.70 53.07 0.55
C VAL A 725 -18.16 52.62 0.59
N SER A 726 -18.54 51.70 1.51
CA SER A 726 -19.71 51.81 2.43
C SER A 726 -20.49 50.50 2.77
N THR A 727 -20.68 50.30 4.09
CA THR A 727 -21.87 49.82 4.88
C THR A 727 -22.38 48.36 4.89
N ASP A 728 -22.21 47.74 6.08
CA ASP A 728 -23.13 47.00 6.97
C ASP A 728 -24.07 45.86 6.49
N LYS A 729 -23.86 44.65 7.05
CA LYS A 729 -24.86 43.82 7.80
C LYS A 729 -24.27 42.51 8.36
N ILE A 730 -24.76 42.11 9.55
CA ILE A 730 -24.33 40.99 10.41
C ILE A 730 -25.26 39.77 10.25
N LEU A 731 -24.73 38.54 10.16
CA LEU A 731 -25.45 37.27 10.43
C LEU A 731 -24.51 36.17 10.99
N ALA A 732 -25.06 35.32 11.87
CA ALA A 732 -24.37 34.41 12.79
C ALA A 732 -24.11 32.97 12.29
N THR A 733 -23.12 32.27 12.88
CA THR A 733 -22.89 30.82 12.69
C THR A 733 -22.82 30.04 14.00
N LYS A 734 -23.09 28.73 13.89
CA LYS A 734 -23.42 27.77 14.96
C LYS A 734 -22.17 27.00 15.42
N LYS A 735 -21.44 27.54 16.39
CA LYS A 735 -20.68 26.84 17.47
C LYS A 735 -19.83 27.88 18.21
N GLY A 736 -20.27 28.25 19.41
CA GLY A 736 -19.70 29.36 20.18
C GLY A 736 -18.25 29.14 20.63
N SER A 737 -17.36 30.02 20.18
CA SER A 737 -16.30 30.67 20.96
C SER A 737 -15.90 31.98 20.25
N VAL A 738 -15.69 33.06 21.01
CA VAL A 738 -15.66 34.47 20.54
C VAL A 738 -14.22 34.97 20.37
N VAL A 739 -13.86 35.47 19.17
CA VAL A 739 -12.89 36.57 18.95
C VAL A 739 -13.40 37.46 17.79
N THR A 740 -13.23 38.77 17.95
CA THR A 740 -13.72 39.93 17.18
C THR A 740 -13.51 39.92 15.65
N ALA A 741 -14.51 40.42 14.89
CA ALA A 741 -14.49 40.59 13.43
C ALA A 741 -14.22 42.04 12.96
N PHE A 742 -13.46 42.20 11.85
CA PHE A 742 -13.44 43.35 10.92
C PHE A 742 -13.14 42.85 9.47
N PRO A 743 -13.50 43.59 8.39
CA PRO A 743 -13.91 43.07 7.09
C PRO A 743 -12.84 43.09 5.98
N GLY A 744 -12.95 42.16 5.02
CA GLY A 744 -12.25 42.19 3.72
C GLY A 744 -12.04 40.80 3.13
N ASN A 745 -12.53 40.55 1.91
CA ASN A 745 -12.35 39.28 1.18
C ASN A 745 -10.95 39.20 0.54
N ALA A 746 -10.37 38.00 0.56
CA ALA A 746 -9.02 37.69 0.10
C ALA A 746 -9.04 36.77 -1.11
N ASP A 747 -8.42 37.22 -2.20
CA ASP A 747 -8.05 36.40 -3.36
C ASP A 747 -6.53 36.27 -3.46
N SER A 748 -6.10 35.06 -3.79
CA SER A 748 -4.72 34.60 -3.74
C SER A 748 -4.04 34.61 -5.12
N SER A 749 -2.98 35.41 -5.30
CA SER A 749 -1.89 35.08 -6.22
C SER A 749 -0.59 35.72 -5.76
N GLY A 750 0.42 34.91 -5.42
CA GLY A 750 1.71 35.39 -4.92
C GLY A 750 2.88 34.57 -5.46
N SER A 751 3.24 34.76 -6.73
CA SER A 751 4.47 34.21 -7.32
C SER A 751 5.31 35.27 -8.01
N PHE A 752 6.63 35.20 -7.84
CA PHE A 752 7.58 36.13 -8.44
C PHE A 752 8.08 35.55 -9.77
N THR A 753 7.32 35.75 -10.85
CA THR A 753 7.62 35.19 -12.18
C THR A 753 8.40 36.19 -13.04
N VAL A 754 9.49 35.76 -13.67
CA VAL A 754 10.21 36.52 -14.70
C VAL A 754 10.17 35.83 -16.06
N ILE A 755 10.05 36.60 -17.13
CA ILE A 755 9.93 36.10 -18.52
C ILE A 755 11.18 36.44 -19.33
N ASN A 756 11.57 35.54 -20.25
CA ASN A 756 12.71 35.74 -21.14
C ASN A 756 12.37 36.75 -22.23
N MET A 757 12.82 37.99 -22.07
CA MET A 757 12.55 39.08 -23.00
C MET A 757 13.02 38.79 -24.44
N ASN A 758 14.05 37.96 -24.63
CA ASN A 758 14.60 37.68 -25.96
C ASN A 758 13.76 36.67 -26.76
N ILE A 759 12.91 35.90 -26.08
CA ILE A 759 12.03 34.90 -26.69
C ILE A 759 10.56 35.37 -26.60
N TRP A 760 10.28 36.37 -25.76
CA TRP A 760 8.96 36.97 -25.61
C TRP A 760 8.68 37.93 -26.75
N ASN A 761 7.64 37.65 -27.53
CA ASN A 761 7.25 38.50 -28.65
C ASN A 761 6.54 39.77 -28.12
N GLU A 762 7.17 40.94 -28.24
CA GLU A 762 6.59 42.23 -27.79
C GLU A 762 5.27 42.54 -28.49
N ASP A 763 5.04 41.98 -29.69
CA ASP A 763 3.79 42.11 -30.45
C ASP A 763 2.60 41.34 -29.83
N SER A 764 2.83 40.54 -28.78
CA SER A 764 1.76 39.77 -28.11
C SER A 764 0.77 40.61 -27.31
N GLY A 765 1.05 41.90 -27.08
CA GLY A 765 0.19 42.81 -26.31
C GLY A 765 0.08 42.48 -24.81
N ILE A 766 0.79 41.46 -24.33
CA ILE A 766 0.78 41.04 -22.93
C ILE A 766 1.88 41.81 -22.17
N PRO A 767 1.53 42.59 -21.13
CA PRO A 767 2.52 43.35 -20.37
C PRO A 767 3.44 42.41 -19.61
N LEU A 768 4.75 42.69 -19.67
CA LEU A 768 5.76 41.95 -18.89
C LEU A 768 5.41 41.95 -17.38
N PRO A 769 5.66 40.84 -16.66
CA PRO A 769 5.46 40.76 -15.23
C PRO A 769 6.14 41.90 -14.48
N ALA A 770 5.56 42.32 -13.36
CA ALA A 770 6.11 43.42 -12.56
C ALA A 770 7.57 43.15 -12.16
N ALA A 771 7.96 41.89 -11.95
CA ALA A 771 9.35 41.51 -11.66
C ALA A 771 10.34 41.83 -12.79
N ASN A 772 9.95 41.62 -14.06
CA ASN A 772 10.75 42.03 -15.22
C ASN A 772 10.93 43.56 -15.29
N LYS A 773 9.95 44.34 -14.82
CA LYS A 773 10.03 45.80 -14.75
C LYS A 773 10.85 46.29 -13.55
N LEU A 774 10.72 45.60 -12.41
CA LEU A 774 11.40 45.95 -11.16
C LEU A 774 12.88 45.55 -11.17
N PHE A 775 13.23 44.46 -11.86
CA PHE A 775 14.60 43.91 -11.91
C PHE A 775 14.99 43.45 -13.33
N PRO A 776 15.01 44.36 -14.32
CA PRO A 776 15.23 43.99 -15.72
C PRO A 776 16.61 43.38 -15.97
N GLU A 777 17.64 43.87 -15.29
CA GLU A 777 19.02 43.38 -15.43
C GLU A 777 19.17 41.97 -14.86
N LEU A 778 18.54 41.70 -13.71
CA LEU A 778 18.55 40.38 -13.09
C LEU A 778 17.81 39.35 -13.96
N ALA A 779 16.63 39.71 -14.45
CA ALA A 779 15.86 38.83 -15.33
C ALA A 779 16.66 38.46 -16.59
N ARG A 780 17.34 39.43 -17.22
CA ARG A 780 18.21 39.18 -18.38
C ARG A 780 19.38 38.25 -18.06
N SER A 781 20.09 38.51 -16.97
CA SER A 781 21.28 37.73 -16.60
C SER A 781 20.97 36.26 -16.30
N VAL A 782 19.81 35.98 -15.70
CA VAL A 782 19.34 34.61 -15.42
C VAL A 782 19.15 33.79 -16.71
N PHE A 783 18.57 34.39 -17.76
CA PHE A 783 18.36 33.69 -19.04
C PHE A 783 19.63 33.60 -19.89
N GLU A 784 20.57 34.55 -19.75
CA GLU A 784 21.90 34.45 -20.36
C GLU A 784 22.71 33.29 -19.75
N LEU A 785 22.63 33.12 -18.42
CA LEU A 785 23.25 32.00 -17.73
C LEU A 785 22.68 30.65 -18.19
N GLU A 786 21.35 30.55 -18.32
CA GLU A 786 20.71 29.34 -18.82
C GLU A 786 21.18 28.97 -20.24
N LYS A 787 21.27 29.97 -21.13
CA LYS A 787 21.76 29.78 -22.50
C LYS A 787 23.20 29.25 -22.53
N GLU A 788 24.10 29.82 -21.73
CA GLU A 788 25.50 29.37 -21.68
C GLU A 788 25.65 27.93 -21.14
N ILE A 789 24.79 27.52 -20.20
CA ILE A 789 24.77 26.15 -19.68
C ILE A 789 24.37 25.15 -20.77
N ILE A 790 23.36 25.50 -21.58
CA ILE A 790 22.85 24.66 -22.66
C ILE A 790 23.87 24.50 -23.79
N GLU A 791 24.60 25.56 -24.15
CA GLU A 791 25.58 25.53 -25.25
C GLU A 791 26.84 24.68 -24.94
N LYS A 792 27.14 24.46 -23.66
CA LYS A 792 28.37 23.76 -23.20
C LYS A 792 28.20 22.26 -22.93
N GLN A 793 26.98 21.70 -22.92
CA GLN A 793 26.78 20.26 -22.64
C GLN A 793 26.94 19.38 -23.89
N VAL A 794 27.61 18.22 -23.74
CA VAL A 794 27.77 17.18 -24.78
C VAL A 794 26.45 16.43 -24.95
N PRO A 795 25.97 16.15 -26.19
CA PRO A 795 24.72 15.42 -26.39
C PRO A 795 24.83 13.96 -25.92
N ILE A 796 23.86 13.51 -25.14
CA ILE A 796 23.84 12.21 -24.44
C ILE A 796 23.34 11.10 -25.40
N PRO A 797 24.00 9.93 -25.49
CA PRO A 797 23.55 8.82 -26.33
C PRO A 797 22.37 8.05 -25.70
N MET A 798 21.43 7.59 -26.53
CA MET A 798 20.24 6.82 -26.10
C MET A 798 20.55 5.35 -25.77
N ALA A 799 19.77 4.76 -24.85
CA ALA A 799 19.86 3.35 -24.46
C ALA A 799 19.45 2.37 -25.57
N LYS A 800 20.15 1.22 -25.65
CA LYS A 800 19.92 0.17 -26.66
C LYS A 800 18.60 -0.55 -26.35
N GLY A 801 17.58 -0.26 -27.16
CA GLY A 801 16.18 -0.69 -26.94
C GLY A 801 15.17 0.37 -27.35
N MET A 802 15.61 1.62 -27.59
CA MET A 802 14.76 2.73 -28.03
C MET A 802 15.14 3.31 -29.40
N SER A 803 15.78 2.55 -30.31
CA SER A 803 15.98 3.06 -31.68
C SER A 803 14.74 2.81 -32.54
N ARG A 804 14.06 3.90 -32.94
CA ARG A 804 13.42 3.98 -34.26
C ARG A 804 14.34 4.77 -35.19
N ASP A 805 14.41 4.29 -36.41
CA ASP A 805 15.45 4.57 -37.40
C ASP A 805 15.64 6.07 -37.71
N GLY A 806 16.88 6.55 -37.58
CA GLY A 806 17.45 7.37 -38.65
C GLY A 806 17.73 8.86 -38.47
N GLN A 807 17.70 9.50 -37.29
CA GLN A 807 18.21 10.90 -37.16
C GLN A 807 19.03 11.20 -35.90
N SER A 808 20.10 11.97 -36.10
CA SER A 808 21.19 12.27 -35.18
C SER A 808 21.02 13.58 -34.41
N PHE A 809 21.39 13.58 -33.11
CA PHE A 809 21.87 14.70 -32.26
C PHE A 809 21.24 16.11 -32.44
N PHE A 810 20.20 16.46 -31.66
CA PHE A 810 19.76 17.86 -31.47
C PHE A 810 20.08 18.38 -30.05
N ARG A 811 20.50 19.66 -29.93
CA ARG A 811 20.71 20.38 -28.65
C ARG A 811 19.41 21.05 -28.17
N ARG A 812 19.24 21.19 -26.85
CA ARG A 812 18.09 21.87 -26.20
C ARG A 812 18.10 23.39 -26.48
N LEU A 813 16.94 24.06 -26.45
CA LEU A 813 16.79 25.52 -26.52
C LEU A 813 16.56 26.16 -25.12
N PRO A 814 16.89 27.46 -24.88
CA PRO A 814 16.66 28.15 -23.60
C PRO A 814 15.18 28.31 -23.21
N SER A 815 14.87 28.41 -21.92
CA SER A 815 13.49 28.54 -21.42
C SER A 815 12.86 29.91 -21.70
N THR A 816 11.52 29.92 -21.81
CA THR A 816 10.71 31.12 -22.11
C THR A 816 10.27 31.88 -20.85
N HIS A 817 10.23 31.21 -19.69
CA HIS A 817 9.82 31.79 -18.42
C HIS A 817 10.48 31.04 -17.25
N CYS A 818 10.71 31.75 -16.15
CA CYS A 818 11.21 31.18 -14.91
C CYS A 818 10.25 31.56 -13.78
N ALA A 819 9.61 30.56 -13.19
CA ALA A 819 8.67 30.74 -12.07
C ALA A 819 9.37 30.46 -10.74
N VAL A 820 9.44 31.45 -9.85
CA VAL A 820 9.84 31.25 -8.46
C VAL A 820 8.56 31.02 -7.63
N ASN A 821 8.24 29.76 -7.34
CA ASN A 821 7.00 29.30 -6.66
C ASN A 821 7.31 28.06 -5.80
N ARG A 822 6.78 27.76 -4.60
CA ARG A 822 5.92 28.40 -3.57
C ARG A 822 6.34 27.76 -2.23
N VAL A 823 6.49 28.52 -1.14
CA VAL A 823 6.37 28.00 0.24
C VAL A 823 5.59 29.03 1.05
N SER A 824 4.29 28.79 1.24
CA SER A 824 3.45 29.61 2.12
C SER A 824 3.64 29.13 3.55
N TRP A 825 4.54 29.80 4.29
CA TRP A 825 4.45 30.30 5.68
C TRP A 825 5.88 30.68 6.12
N ASN A 826 6.02 31.95 6.52
CA ASN A 826 7.20 32.72 6.95
C ASN A 826 8.19 33.24 5.89
N TRP A 827 8.15 34.58 5.69
CA TRP A 827 9.11 35.41 4.97
C TRP A 827 10.53 35.39 5.55
N ASP A 828 10.75 34.67 6.65
CA ASP A 828 12.07 34.24 7.10
C ASP A 828 12.80 33.42 6.02
N VAL A 829 12.06 32.79 5.07
CA VAL A 829 12.59 32.07 3.90
C VAL A 829 13.27 32.98 2.86
N LEU A 830 13.01 34.28 2.85
CA LEU A 830 13.72 35.22 1.94
C LEU A 830 15.00 35.79 2.56
N LEU A 831 15.01 35.95 3.89
CA LEU A 831 16.25 36.03 4.66
C LEU A 831 17.04 34.72 4.51
N LEU A 832 16.36 33.57 4.43
CA LEU A 832 16.92 32.26 4.09
C LEU A 832 17.44 32.19 2.67
N PHE A 833 16.87 32.90 1.68
CA PHE A 833 17.40 32.93 0.30
C PHE A 833 18.62 33.84 0.16
N GLY A 834 18.64 34.97 0.90
CA GLY A 834 19.83 35.81 1.05
C GLY A 834 20.96 35.09 1.80
N MET A 835 20.62 34.33 2.85
CA MET A 835 21.55 33.43 3.53
C MET A 835 21.91 32.22 2.66
N LEU A 836 20.98 31.63 1.90
CA LEU A 836 21.21 30.51 0.95
C LEU A 836 22.13 30.94 -0.20
N SER A 837 22.11 32.20 -0.63
CA SER A 837 23.05 32.71 -1.64
C SER A 837 24.44 32.98 -1.07
N ALA A 838 24.55 33.39 0.21
CA ALA A 838 25.82 33.37 0.94
C ALA A 838 26.30 31.93 1.25
N LEU A 839 25.38 30.96 1.34
CA LEU A 839 25.64 29.53 1.50
C LEU A 839 26.00 28.84 0.19
N LEU A 840 25.52 29.30 -0.97
CA LEU A 840 25.88 28.74 -2.28
C LEU A 840 27.32 29.08 -2.70
N THR A 841 28.02 29.95 -1.96
CA THR A 841 29.49 30.01 -2.03
C THR A 841 30.21 28.85 -1.31
N HIS A 842 29.49 28.04 -0.53
CA HIS A 842 29.99 26.82 0.14
C HIS A 842 29.07 25.64 -0.20
N SER A 843 29.41 24.96 -1.29
CA SER A 843 28.57 24.06 -2.10
C SER A 843 28.18 22.69 -1.50
N HIS A 844 27.87 22.56 -0.21
CA HIS A 844 27.79 21.23 0.41
C HIS A 844 26.52 20.83 1.21
N PHE A 845 25.53 21.70 1.45
CA PHE A 845 24.38 21.31 2.31
C PHE A 845 23.10 20.91 1.53
N PHE A 846 22.43 19.81 1.90
CA PHE A 846 21.27 19.27 1.14
C PHE A 846 20.00 18.96 1.94
N PHE A 847 20.02 18.95 3.29
CA PHE A 847 18.83 18.68 4.11
C PHE A 847 18.53 19.81 5.10
N ILE A 848 17.24 20.00 5.41
CA ILE A 848 16.74 21.01 6.37
C ILE A 848 15.88 20.30 7.42
N CYS A 849 16.29 20.35 8.69
CA CYS A 849 15.40 20.06 9.81
C CYS A 849 14.80 21.38 10.33
N ASN A 850 13.48 21.40 10.56
CA ASN A 850 12.78 22.56 11.14
C ASN A 850 12.17 22.17 12.47
N GLU A 851 12.57 22.88 13.53
CA GLU A 851 12.13 22.58 14.87
C GLU A 851 11.59 23.81 15.59
N LYS A 852 10.36 23.69 16.11
CA LYS A 852 9.68 24.76 16.83
C LYS A 852 9.83 24.53 18.34
N ASN A 853 10.40 25.52 19.02
CA ASN A 853 10.61 25.56 20.47
C ASN A 853 11.34 24.33 21.04
N ALA A 854 12.18 23.68 20.25
CA ALA A 854 13.02 22.59 20.72
C ALA A 854 14.17 23.13 21.59
N GLN A 855 14.36 22.52 22.75
CA GLN A 855 15.54 22.71 23.60
C GLN A 855 16.24 21.35 23.70
N PHE A 856 17.48 21.29 23.22
CA PHE A 856 18.29 20.07 23.27
C PHE A 856 19.15 20.01 24.51
N THR A 857 19.31 18.81 25.07
CA THR A 857 20.36 18.47 26.04
C THR A 857 21.70 18.24 25.32
N PRO A 858 22.86 18.26 26.02
CA PRO A 858 24.18 17.95 25.45
C PRO A 858 24.21 16.65 24.65
N HIS A 859 24.44 16.73 23.34
CA HIS A 859 24.52 15.56 22.46
C HIS A 859 25.49 15.78 21.29
N VAL A 860 25.79 14.70 20.58
CA VAL A 860 26.36 14.73 19.24
C VAL A 860 25.32 14.14 18.29
N ASP A 861 25.30 14.55 17.03
CA ASP A 861 24.34 14.08 16.05
C ASP A 861 24.39 12.54 15.95
N SER A 862 23.23 11.88 16.02
CA SER A 862 23.16 10.41 16.08
C SER A 862 23.15 9.79 14.67
N GLY A 863 24.23 9.11 14.30
CA GLY A 863 24.44 8.62 12.93
C GLY A 863 25.79 7.93 12.71
N ARG A 864 26.13 6.90 13.51
CA ARG A 864 27.47 6.27 13.52
C ARG A 864 27.89 5.78 12.12
N GLY A 865 28.67 6.58 11.40
CA GLY A 865 29.57 6.11 10.33
C GLY A 865 29.43 6.70 8.91
N PHE A 866 28.66 7.76 8.66
CA PHE A 866 28.39 8.25 7.29
C PHE A 866 28.87 9.70 7.00
N GLY A 867 30.13 10.02 7.35
CA GLY A 867 30.87 11.11 6.69
C GLY A 867 30.32 12.54 6.79
N GLN A 868 29.36 12.82 7.66
CA GLN A 868 28.89 14.19 7.92
C GLN A 868 29.99 14.96 8.67
N ASN A 869 30.54 16.00 8.03
CA ASN A 869 31.68 16.74 8.57
C ASN A 869 31.30 18.13 9.11
N VAL A 870 30.19 18.70 8.62
CA VAL A 870 29.76 20.06 8.97
C VAL A 870 28.24 20.07 9.07
N SER A 871 27.77 20.51 10.22
CA SER A 871 26.39 20.89 10.52
C SER A 871 26.35 22.41 10.60
N MET A 872 25.23 23.00 10.19
CA MET A 872 25.00 24.43 10.32
C MET A 872 23.65 24.67 10.95
N ILE A 873 23.58 25.58 11.92
CA ILE A 873 22.34 25.92 12.62
C ILE A 873 22.09 27.43 12.62
N VAL A 874 20.84 27.84 12.41
CA VAL A 874 20.36 29.20 12.70
C VAL A 874 19.06 29.15 13.50
N GLY A 875 18.94 30.04 14.49
CA GLY A 875 17.70 30.27 15.22
C GLY A 875 16.93 31.48 14.66
N LEU A 876 15.62 31.35 14.53
CA LEU A 876 14.68 32.35 14.04
C LEU A 876 13.58 32.57 15.07
N GLY A 877 12.83 33.67 14.93
CA GLY A 877 11.70 34.01 15.79
C GLY A 877 11.99 35.07 16.85
N ASN A 878 11.04 35.26 17.76
CA ASN A 878 11.10 36.27 18.82
C ASN A 878 11.38 35.62 20.17
N TYR A 879 12.65 35.28 20.39
CA TYR A 879 13.12 34.64 21.63
C TYR A 879 14.35 35.34 22.22
N THR A 880 14.51 35.25 23.54
CA THR A 880 15.70 35.67 24.28
C THR A 880 16.36 34.46 24.95
N GLY A 881 17.69 34.40 24.98
CA GLY A 881 18.45 33.19 25.31
C GLY A 881 18.58 32.28 24.09
N GLY A 882 18.70 30.95 24.28
CA GLY A 882 18.60 29.97 23.20
C GLY A 882 19.81 29.91 22.27
N GLU A 883 20.96 30.35 22.78
CA GLU A 883 22.27 30.13 22.16
C GLU A 883 22.49 28.62 21.97
N ILE A 884 23.23 28.26 20.91
CA ILE A 884 23.76 26.90 20.79
C ILE A 884 25.10 26.89 21.53
N ILE A 885 25.29 25.93 22.43
CA ILE A 885 26.57 25.68 23.07
C ILE A 885 27.23 24.55 22.30
N VAL A 886 28.46 24.75 21.81
CA VAL A 886 29.29 23.74 21.14
C VAL A 886 30.59 23.61 21.91
N GLU A 887 30.90 22.42 22.41
CA GLU A 887 32.07 22.13 23.27
C GLU A 887 32.18 23.09 24.47
N GLY A 888 31.04 23.41 25.10
CA GLY A 888 30.97 24.32 26.25
C GLY A 888 31.07 25.81 25.93
N VAL A 889 31.26 26.19 24.65
CA VAL A 889 31.30 27.58 24.21
C VAL A 889 29.92 27.99 23.66
N SER A 890 29.35 29.07 24.21
CA SER A 890 28.04 29.59 23.81
C SER A 890 28.14 30.46 22.56
N TYR A 891 27.31 30.18 21.56
CA TYR A 891 27.24 30.91 20.29
C TYR A 891 25.82 31.47 20.06
N PRO A 892 25.69 32.78 19.78
CA PRO A 892 24.40 33.37 19.45
C PRO A 892 23.98 32.90 18.07
N ILE A 893 22.82 32.21 17.98
CA ILE A 893 22.29 31.72 16.69
C ILE A 893 21.05 32.46 16.22
N ARG A 894 20.52 33.43 16.99
CA ARG A 894 19.35 34.22 16.60
C ARG A 894 19.71 35.09 15.39
N TYR A 895 19.26 34.71 14.20
CA TYR A 895 19.61 35.30 12.91
C TYR A 895 21.12 35.29 12.58
N HIS A 896 21.88 34.38 13.20
CA HIS A 896 23.31 34.17 12.94
C HIS A 896 23.53 32.67 12.71
N ALA A 897 23.96 32.28 11.51
CA ALA A 897 24.29 30.89 11.24
C ALA A 897 25.59 30.51 11.93
N LEU A 898 25.61 29.34 12.58
CA LEU A 898 26.82 28.72 13.13
C LEU A 898 27.09 27.43 12.38
N GLU A 899 28.26 27.33 11.76
CA GLU A 899 28.82 26.06 11.29
C GLU A 899 29.64 25.41 12.40
N PHE A 900 29.44 24.13 12.62
CA PHE A 900 30.19 23.32 13.58
C PHE A 900 30.16 21.86 13.16
N ASP A 901 31.05 21.04 13.69
CA ASP A 901 31.07 19.61 13.40
C ASP A 901 30.09 18.92 14.35
N GLY A 902 28.78 18.97 14.04
CA GLY A 902 27.73 18.39 14.90
C GLY A 902 27.88 16.89 15.14
N TRP A 903 28.72 16.24 14.33
CA TRP A 903 29.13 14.86 14.50
C TRP A 903 30.20 14.67 15.59
N LYS A 904 31.27 15.47 15.59
CA LYS A 904 32.38 15.33 16.55
C LYS A 904 32.25 16.21 17.78
N GLN A 905 31.45 17.25 17.72
CA GLN A 905 31.38 18.30 18.73
C GLN A 905 30.08 18.19 19.53
N LEU A 906 30.22 18.02 20.84
CA LEU A 906 29.11 17.99 21.79
C LEU A 906 28.41 19.35 21.77
N HIS A 907 27.11 19.36 21.52
CA HIS A 907 26.34 20.59 21.39
C HIS A 907 24.93 20.50 21.99
N TRP A 908 24.37 21.64 22.39
CA TRP A 908 23.03 21.76 22.98
C TRP A 908 22.48 23.18 22.94
N THR A 909 21.19 23.35 23.27
CA THR A 909 20.56 24.67 23.30
C THR A 909 20.43 25.19 24.74
N SER A 910 20.95 26.39 25.01
CA SER A 910 20.72 27.10 26.28
C SER A 910 19.23 27.38 26.53
N PRO A 911 18.77 27.51 27.78
CA PRO A 911 17.38 27.90 28.06
C PRO A 911 16.98 29.19 27.33
N PHE A 912 15.74 29.26 26.85
CA PHE A 912 15.20 30.44 26.18
C PHE A 912 13.75 30.74 26.57
N VAL A 913 13.35 31.99 26.35
CA VAL A 913 11.97 32.46 26.53
C VAL A 913 11.49 33.11 25.23
N GLY A 914 10.31 32.72 24.76
CA GLY A 914 9.71 33.22 23.51
C GLY A 914 9.52 32.13 22.46
N GLU A 915 9.20 32.53 21.24
CA GLU A 915 8.97 31.60 20.12
C GLU A 915 10.25 31.49 19.28
N ARG A 916 10.86 30.29 19.30
CA ARG A 916 12.11 29.95 18.60
C ARG A 916 11.83 28.91 17.53
N TYR A 917 12.41 29.12 16.36
CA TYR A 917 12.50 28.13 15.30
C TYR A 917 13.98 27.86 15.04
N SER A 918 14.40 26.60 14.93
CA SER A 918 15.77 26.27 14.53
C SER A 918 15.74 25.65 13.15
N LEU A 919 16.61 26.13 12.28
CA LEU A 919 16.88 25.49 11.00
C LEU A 919 18.29 24.90 11.07
N VAL A 920 18.38 23.60 10.86
CA VAL A 920 19.63 22.84 10.87
C VAL A 920 19.86 22.27 9.48
N TRP A 921 21.04 22.52 8.93
CA TRP A 921 21.53 21.93 7.69
C TRP A 921 22.69 21.00 7.97
N PHE A 922 22.75 19.90 7.22
CA PHE A 922 23.90 18.99 7.23
C PHE A 922 24.17 18.49 5.81
N THR A 923 25.41 18.07 5.57
CA THR A 923 25.88 17.57 4.27
C THR A 923 25.71 16.06 4.20
N PRO A 924 24.75 15.50 3.44
CA PRO A 924 24.77 14.09 3.06
C PRO A 924 25.78 13.86 1.93
N GLU A 925 26.38 12.68 1.86
CA GLU A 925 27.23 12.28 0.73
C GLU A 925 26.34 12.00 -0.51
N GLN A 926 26.64 12.60 -1.68
CA GLN A 926 25.93 12.31 -2.94
C GLN A 926 26.76 11.40 -3.85
N THR A 927 26.14 10.37 -4.42
CA THR A 927 26.73 9.51 -5.47
C THR A 927 26.44 10.03 -6.89
N PRO A 928 27.34 9.85 -7.87
CA PRO A 928 27.23 10.45 -9.22
C PRO A 928 26.03 10.00 -10.08
N GLU A 929 25.45 8.81 -9.86
CA GLU A 929 24.41 8.25 -10.75
C GLU A 929 23.01 8.90 -10.60
N GLN A 930 22.68 9.49 -9.45
CA GLN A 930 21.34 10.04 -9.18
C GLN A 930 20.97 11.28 -10.02
N ARG A 931 21.91 11.81 -10.82
CA ARG A 931 21.68 13.00 -11.67
C ARG A 931 20.98 12.70 -13.01
N GLN A 932 20.80 11.45 -13.41
CA GLN A 932 20.31 11.11 -14.78
C GLN A 932 18.81 10.74 -14.89
N SER A 933 18.16 10.26 -13.83
CA SER A 933 16.79 9.69 -13.93
C SER A 933 15.65 10.72 -13.97
N HIS A 934 15.88 11.96 -13.55
CA HIS A 934 14.81 12.95 -13.38
C HIS A 934 14.37 13.67 -14.69
N ALA A 935 15.01 13.38 -15.83
CA ALA A 935 14.80 14.12 -17.09
C ALA A 935 13.84 13.45 -18.11
N GLN A 936 13.34 12.22 -17.88
CA GLN A 936 12.62 11.42 -18.90
C GLN A 936 11.07 11.47 -18.85
N LEU A 937 10.44 12.19 -17.92
CA LEU A 937 8.97 12.15 -17.72
C LEU A 937 8.13 13.13 -18.57
N SER A 938 8.73 14.02 -19.37
CA SER A 938 8.01 15.04 -20.16
C SER A 938 7.60 14.63 -21.59
N ASP A 939 7.90 13.40 -22.04
CA ASP A 939 7.69 12.93 -23.43
C ASP A 939 6.39 12.11 -23.65
N ALA A 940 5.48 12.05 -22.67
CA ALA A 940 4.31 11.16 -22.72
C ALA A 940 3.16 11.66 -23.61
N SER A 941 2.85 12.97 -23.64
CA SER A 941 1.66 13.50 -24.34
C SER A 941 1.73 13.36 -25.87
N GLY A 942 2.95 13.44 -26.45
CA GLY A 942 3.13 13.28 -27.89
C GLY A 942 2.81 11.87 -28.39
N LYS A 943 2.89 10.84 -27.54
CA LYS A 943 2.60 9.46 -27.95
C LYS A 943 1.10 9.22 -28.14
N GLU A 944 0.27 9.82 -27.29
CA GLU A 944 -1.20 9.70 -27.36
C GLU A 944 -1.74 10.36 -28.62
N ASP A 945 -1.26 11.56 -28.97
CA ASP A 945 -1.63 12.23 -30.22
C ASP A 945 -1.24 11.42 -31.46
N ILE A 946 -0.04 10.83 -31.48
CA ILE A 946 0.41 10.00 -32.61
C ILE A 946 -0.51 8.78 -32.78
N PHE A 947 -0.87 8.14 -31.67
CA PHE A 947 -1.76 6.99 -31.68
C PHE A 947 -3.18 7.37 -32.14
N ALA A 948 -3.74 8.46 -31.61
CA ALA A 948 -5.04 8.98 -32.02
C ALA A 948 -5.07 9.35 -33.51
N SER A 949 -4.02 9.98 -34.05
CA SER A 949 -3.88 10.26 -35.48
C SER A 949 -3.95 8.99 -36.34
N GLN A 950 -3.29 7.90 -35.90
CA GLN A 950 -3.32 6.62 -36.62
C GLN A 950 -4.73 6.01 -36.62
N LEU A 951 -5.39 5.98 -35.47
CA LEU A 951 -6.76 5.47 -35.35
C LEU A 951 -7.76 6.30 -36.18
N ALA A 952 -7.65 7.62 -36.12
CA ALA A 952 -8.44 8.54 -36.94
C ALA A 952 -8.26 8.27 -38.44
N GLN A 953 -7.03 8.02 -38.90
CA GLN A 953 -6.74 7.71 -40.30
C GLN A 953 -7.34 6.36 -40.72
N VAL A 954 -7.19 5.31 -39.90
CA VAL A 954 -7.76 3.98 -40.16
C VAL A 954 -9.29 4.05 -40.22
N HIS A 955 -9.91 4.76 -39.28
CA HIS A 955 -11.36 4.90 -39.24
C HIS A 955 -11.91 5.73 -40.42
N SER A 956 -11.15 6.74 -40.89
CA SER A 956 -11.53 7.53 -42.06
C SER A 956 -11.68 6.66 -43.32
N ALA A 957 -10.92 5.56 -43.43
CA ALA A 957 -11.08 4.60 -44.53
C ALA A 957 -12.41 3.82 -44.47
N LYS A 958 -12.98 3.61 -43.28
CA LYS A 958 -14.31 2.99 -43.10
C LYS A 958 -15.46 3.96 -43.42
N THR A 959 -15.19 5.26 -43.35
CA THR A 959 -16.19 6.32 -43.50
C THR A 959 -15.73 7.36 -44.53
N PRO A 960 -15.49 6.94 -45.79
CA PRO A 960 -14.81 7.76 -46.81
C PRO A 960 -15.60 8.98 -47.28
N PHE A 961 -16.89 9.07 -46.91
CA PHE A 961 -17.76 10.19 -47.27
C PHE A 961 -17.59 11.41 -46.35
N PHE A 962 -16.91 11.24 -45.21
CA PHE A 962 -16.64 12.29 -44.23
C PHE A 962 -15.17 12.70 -44.29
N PRO A 963 -14.85 13.96 -43.95
CA PRO A 963 -13.47 14.44 -43.84
C PRO A 963 -12.69 13.58 -42.84
N PRO A 964 -11.35 13.59 -42.90
CA PRO A 964 -10.53 13.01 -41.82
C PRO A 964 -10.99 13.52 -40.44
N LEU A 965 -11.00 12.64 -39.44
CA LEU A 965 -11.47 12.98 -38.09
C LEU A 965 -10.55 14.04 -37.48
N ASN A 966 -11.06 15.26 -37.29
CA ASN A 966 -10.34 16.38 -36.73
C ASN A 966 -10.44 16.36 -35.20
N TYR A 967 -9.32 16.61 -34.54
CA TYR A 967 -9.22 16.69 -33.09
C TYR A 967 -8.14 17.69 -32.67
N ARG A 968 -8.16 18.12 -31.41
CA ARG A 968 -7.19 19.05 -30.85
C ARG A 968 -6.00 18.24 -30.28
N PRO A 969 -4.75 18.51 -30.71
CA PRO A 969 -3.58 17.82 -30.17
C PRO A 969 -3.35 18.21 -28.70
N ASN A 970 -2.80 17.28 -27.91
CA ASN A 970 -2.59 17.39 -26.47
C ASN A 970 -3.89 17.73 -25.70
N SER A 971 -4.99 17.10 -26.11
CA SER A 971 -6.29 17.20 -25.45
C SER A 971 -6.86 15.81 -25.18
N THR A 972 -7.94 15.74 -24.42
CA THR A 972 -8.65 14.47 -24.19
C THR A 972 -9.32 13.93 -25.44
N ASP A 973 -9.40 14.70 -26.53
CA ASP A 973 -9.88 14.19 -27.81
C ASP A 973 -9.10 12.94 -28.25
N ALA A 974 -7.79 12.90 -27.99
CA ALA A 974 -6.93 11.76 -28.29
C ALA A 974 -7.31 10.51 -27.47
N LEU A 975 -7.69 10.70 -26.20
CA LEU A 975 -8.16 9.62 -25.33
C LEU A 975 -9.51 9.08 -25.81
N VAL A 976 -10.46 9.96 -26.14
CA VAL A 976 -11.79 9.58 -26.67
C VAL A 976 -11.65 8.80 -27.99
N ILE A 977 -10.71 9.20 -28.87
CA ILE A 977 -10.38 8.44 -30.08
C ILE A 977 -9.85 7.05 -29.72
N GLY A 978 -8.91 6.96 -28.78
CA GLY A 978 -8.36 5.69 -28.31
C GLY A 978 -9.38 4.78 -27.61
N GLU A 979 -10.40 5.35 -26.98
CA GLU A 979 -11.45 4.60 -26.29
C GLU A 979 -12.51 4.02 -27.23
N ILE A 980 -12.80 4.72 -28.34
CA ILE A 980 -13.87 4.35 -29.27
C ILE A 980 -13.34 3.57 -30.48
N LEU A 981 -12.16 3.94 -30.99
CA LEU A 981 -11.66 3.46 -32.29
C LEU A 981 -10.51 2.45 -32.20
N ASP A 982 -10.00 2.15 -31.00
CA ASP A 982 -8.95 1.13 -30.81
C ASP A 982 -9.53 -0.26 -31.08
N SER A 983 -9.09 -0.89 -32.17
CA SER A 983 -9.57 -2.20 -32.58
C SER A 983 -9.19 -3.34 -31.63
N GLU A 984 -8.12 -3.18 -30.84
CA GLU A 984 -7.71 -4.20 -29.87
C GLU A 984 -8.56 -4.13 -28.60
N LYS A 985 -8.92 -2.92 -28.19
CA LYS A 985 -9.78 -2.71 -27.01
C LYS A 985 -11.26 -2.83 -27.34
N GLY A 986 -11.67 -2.55 -28.57
CA GLY A 986 -13.06 -2.34 -28.95
C GLY A 986 -13.56 -0.96 -28.52
N CYS A 987 -14.77 -0.60 -28.96
CA CYS A 987 -15.43 0.63 -28.52
C CYS A 987 -15.98 0.46 -27.10
N ALA A 988 -15.64 1.36 -26.17
CA ALA A 988 -16.09 1.29 -24.78
C ALA A 988 -17.62 1.23 -24.64
N TYR A 989 -18.36 1.90 -25.52
CA TYR A 989 -19.83 1.93 -25.52
C TYR A 989 -20.48 0.71 -26.20
N THR A 990 -19.69 -0.33 -26.50
CA THR A 990 -20.15 -1.63 -26.98
C THR A 990 -19.52 -2.74 -26.15
N MET A 991 -20.19 -3.87 -26.00
CA MET A 991 -19.65 -4.99 -25.26
C MET A 991 -19.67 -6.27 -26.08
N GLU A 992 -18.48 -6.79 -26.38
CA GLU A 992 -18.32 -8.10 -27.00
C GLU A 992 -18.62 -9.22 -25.99
N CYS A 993 -19.24 -10.31 -26.43
CA CYS A 993 -19.68 -11.43 -25.58
C CYS A 993 -18.60 -12.00 -24.66
N ASN A 994 -17.32 -11.84 -25.01
CA ASN A 994 -16.20 -12.40 -24.24
C ASN A 994 -15.87 -11.61 -22.96
N LYS A 995 -16.30 -10.34 -22.83
CA LYS A 995 -15.95 -9.49 -21.68
C LYS A 995 -16.97 -9.56 -20.54
N ALA A 996 -18.21 -9.92 -20.82
CA ALA A 996 -19.26 -10.09 -19.82
C ALA A 996 -20.02 -11.40 -20.07
N PRO A 997 -19.66 -12.51 -19.39
CA PRO A 997 -20.21 -13.84 -19.67
C PRO A 997 -21.72 -13.95 -19.43
N ASN A 998 -22.32 -12.99 -18.74
CA ASN A 998 -23.74 -12.97 -18.40
C ASN A 998 -24.59 -12.07 -19.32
N MET A 999 -23.99 -11.40 -20.30
CA MET A 999 -24.73 -10.53 -21.21
C MET A 999 -25.25 -11.35 -22.42
N PRO A 1000 -26.55 -11.29 -22.75
CA PRO A 1000 -27.12 -11.97 -23.91
C PRO A 1000 -26.51 -11.42 -25.21
N ASP A 1001 -26.13 -12.32 -26.13
CA ASP A 1001 -25.61 -12.10 -27.50
C ASP A 1001 -25.10 -10.67 -27.83
N GLY A 1002 -24.17 -10.13 -27.03
CA GLY A 1002 -23.37 -8.92 -27.29
C GLY A 1002 -24.13 -7.60 -27.45
N PHE A 1003 -23.84 -6.61 -26.61
CA PHE A 1003 -24.35 -5.25 -26.77
C PHE A 1003 -23.65 -4.53 -27.93
N SER A 1004 -24.30 -4.47 -29.10
CA SER A 1004 -23.70 -4.03 -30.37
C SER A 1004 -24.55 -2.98 -31.09
N LEU A 1005 -23.91 -2.11 -31.89
CA LEU A 1005 -24.59 -1.17 -32.79
C LEU A 1005 -25.16 -1.84 -34.05
N LYS A 1006 -24.78 -3.08 -34.35
CA LYS A 1006 -25.23 -3.78 -35.56
C LYS A 1006 -26.74 -4.02 -35.52
N GLY A 1007 -27.43 -3.54 -36.55
CA GLY A 1007 -28.89 -3.67 -36.67
C GLY A 1007 -29.67 -2.45 -36.20
N HIS A 1008 -29.01 -1.46 -35.59
CA HIS A 1008 -29.63 -0.19 -35.22
C HIS A 1008 -29.58 0.81 -36.38
N SER A 1009 -30.75 1.20 -36.90
CA SER A 1009 -30.85 2.18 -37.98
C SER A 1009 -30.70 3.62 -37.49
N THR A 1010 -31.10 3.89 -36.24
CA THR A 1010 -31.12 5.22 -35.63
C THR A 1010 -30.45 5.21 -34.26
N VAL A 1011 -29.46 6.08 -34.08
CA VAL A 1011 -28.70 6.31 -32.84
C VAL A 1011 -28.92 7.72 -32.33
N LEU A 1012 -29.18 7.85 -31.02
CA LEU A 1012 -29.16 9.11 -30.28
C LEU A 1012 -27.86 9.19 -29.45
N ASP A 1013 -27.01 10.16 -29.76
CA ASP A 1013 -25.70 10.39 -29.13
C ASP A 1013 -25.75 11.65 -28.26
N ILE A 1014 -25.94 11.47 -26.95
CA ILE A 1014 -25.98 12.56 -25.98
C ILE A 1014 -24.59 12.74 -25.35
N GLY A 1015 -24.08 13.98 -25.45
CA GLY A 1015 -22.67 14.28 -25.18
C GLY A 1015 -21.78 13.73 -26.30
N ALA A 1016 -22.11 14.15 -27.52
CA ALA A 1016 -21.43 13.67 -28.72
C ALA A 1016 -19.96 14.13 -28.81
N HIS A 1017 -19.54 15.09 -27.96
CA HIS A 1017 -18.19 15.61 -27.91
C HIS A 1017 -17.74 16.10 -29.30
N ILE A 1018 -16.66 15.55 -29.86
CA ILE A 1018 -16.18 15.87 -31.21
C ILE A 1018 -16.74 14.94 -32.31
N GLY A 1019 -17.71 14.07 -31.98
CA GLY A 1019 -18.41 13.19 -32.92
C GLY A 1019 -17.76 11.84 -33.20
N VAL A 1020 -16.83 11.38 -32.36
CA VAL A 1020 -16.13 10.09 -32.57
C VAL A 1020 -17.12 8.92 -32.52
N PHE A 1021 -17.99 8.87 -31.51
CA PHE A 1021 -19.00 7.80 -31.38
C PHE A 1021 -20.04 7.84 -32.49
N SER A 1022 -20.61 9.01 -32.77
CA SER A 1022 -21.50 9.22 -33.93
C SER A 1022 -20.91 8.69 -35.24
N ARG A 1023 -19.63 8.97 -35.51
CA ARG A 1023 -18.96 8.48 -36.73
C ARG A 1023 -18.70 6.96 -36.68
N TYR A 1024 -18.33 6.43 -35.51
CA TYR A 1024 -18.23 5.00 -35.28
C TYR A 1024 -19.54 4.28 -35.58
N ALA A 1025 -20.67 4.79 -35.10
CA ALA A 1025 -22.00 4.24 -35.37
C ALA A 1025 -22.34 4.22 -36.88
N ILE A 1026 -22.02 5.28 -37.62
CA ILE A 1026 -22.17 5.29 -39.08
C ILE A 1026 -21.30 4.20 -39.73
N GLY A 1027 -20.05 4.04 -39.26
CA GLY A 1027 -19.14 3.00 -39.72
C GLY A 1027 -19.64 1.57 -39.46
N GLU A 1028 -20.47 1.38 -38.43
CA GLU A 1028 -21.15 0.10 -38.11
C GLU A 1028 -22.48 -0.08 -38.85
N GLY A 1029 -22.88 0.88 -39.71
CA GLY A 1029 -24.04 0.78 -40.60
C GLY A 1029 -25.27 1.58 -40.18
N CYS A 1030 -25.18 2.43 -39.16
CA CYS A 1030 -26.31 3.27 -38.74
C CYS A 1030 -26.65 4.33 -39.81
N SER A 1031 -27.93 4.44 -40.16
CA SER A 1031 -28.45 5.34 -41.20
C SER A 1031 -28.99 6.68 -40.68
N HIS A 1032 -29.17 6.82 -39.38
CA HIS A 1032 -29.68 8.05 -38.77
C HIS A 1032 -28.93 8.34 -37.47
N ILE A 1033 -28.34 9.53 -37.38
CA ILE A 1033 -27.65 10.00 -36.17
C ILE A 1033 -28.34 11.27 -35.68
N ILE A 1034 -28.69 11.30 -34.41
CA ILE A 1034 -29.13 12.50 -33.70
C ILE A 1034 -28.12 12.76 -32.59
N ALA A 1035 -27.38 13.86 -32.68
CA ALA A 1035 -26.27 14.15 -31.76
C ALA A 1035 -26.48 15.48 -31.03
N PHE A 1036 -26.25 15.49 -29.71
CA PHE A 1036 -26.35 16.67 -28.85
C PHE A 1036 -25.01 16.98 -28.20
N GLU A 1037 -24.55 18.23 -28.36
CA GLU A 1037 -23.31 18.73 -27.75
C GLU A 1037 -23.48 20.24 -27.42
N PRO A 1038 -23.53 20.62 -26.13
CA PRO A 1038 -23.75 22.02 -25.73
C PRO A 1038 -22.50 22.91 -25.82
N GLU A 1039 -21.29 22.36 -25.76
CA GLU A 1039 -20.06 23.15 -25.77
C GLU A 1039 -19.71 23.55 -27.21
N ALA A 1040 -19.62 24.86 -27.47
CA ALA A 1040 -19.52 25.38 -28.83
C ALA A 1040 -18.28 24.89 -29.60
N SER A 1041 -17.11 24.77 -28.95
CA SER A 1041 -15.90 24.27 -29.61
C SER A 1041 -15.98 22.78 -29.94
N ASN A 1042 -16.61 21.98 -29.07
CA ASN A 1042 -16.87 20.57 -29.35
C ASN A 1042 -17.89 20.43 -30.48
N PHE A 1043 -18.99 21.19 -30.42
CA PHE A 1043 -20.04 21.20 -31.44
C PHE A 1043 -19.51 21.61 -32.83
N ASP A 1044 -18.58 22.56 -32.89
CA ASP A 1044 -17.91 22.95 -34.13
C ASP A 1044 -17.09 21.79 -34.73
N LEU A 1045 -16.37 21.04 -33.89
CA LEU A 1045 -15.60 19.85 -34.32
C LEU A 1045 -16.53 18.71 -34.73
N LEU A 1046 -17.57 18.42 -33.96
CA LEU A 1046 -18.64 17.49 -34.28
C LEU A 1046 -19.24 17.79 -35.67
N SER A 1047 -19.62 19.05 -35.89
CA SER A 1047 -20.20 19.53 -37.15
C SER A 1047 -19.25 19.37 -38.32
N ARG A 1048 -17.95 19.63 -38.15
CA ARG A 1048 -16.94 19.40 -39.20
C ARG A 1048 -16.74 17.92 -39.47
N ASN A 1049 -16.62 17.11 -38.42
CA ASN A 1049 -16.34 15.69 -38.51
C ASN A 1049 -17.49 14.87 -39.12
N LEU A 1050 -18.72 15.37 -39.02
CA LEU A 1050 -19.92 14.74 -39.58
C LEU A 1050 -20.48 15.47 -40.82
N ARG A 1051 -19.73 16.42 -41.39
CA ARG A 1051 -20.12 17.08 -42.64
C ARG A 1051 -19.61 16.27 -43.85
N PRO A 1052 -20.47 15.77 -44.74
CA PRO A 1052 -20.02 15.04 -45.93
C PRO A 1052 -19.12 15.90 -46.84
N GLU A 1053 -18.01 15.35 -47.34
CA GLU A 1053 -17.00 16.09 -48.13
C GLU A 1053 -17.38 16.29 -49.61
N ASN A 1054 -18.38 15.56 -50.11
CA ASN A 1054 -18.86 15.63 -51.48
C ASN A 1054 -20.38 15.50 -51.51
N SER A 1055 -21.07 16.05 -52.51
CA SER A 1055 -22.51 15.83 -52.76
C SER A 1055 -22.85 14.40 -53.17
N ILE A 1056 -22.00 13.44 -52.82
CA ILE A 1056 -22.28 12.02 -52.87
C ILE A 1056 -23.24 11.78 -51.71
N ASP A 1057 -24.48 11.40 -52.05
CA ASP A 1057 -25.51 11.04 -51.06
C ASP A 1057 -24.96 9.97 -50.13
N CYS A 1058 -24.51 10.37 -48.94
CA CYS A 1058 -24.43 9.44 -47.83
C CYS A 1058 -25.88 9.08 -47.50
N ASN A 1059 -26.25 7.80 -47.56
CA ASN A 1059 -27.56 7.32 -47.11
C ASN A 1059 -27.78 7.48 -45.59
N CYS A 1060 -26.97 8.31 -44.93
CA CYS A 1060 -27.05 8.65 -43.53
C CYS A 1060 -27.68 10.04 -43.37
N THR A 1061 -28.73 10.13 -42.55
CA THR A 1061 -29.31 11.41 -42.14
C THR A 1061 -28.74 11.82 -40.79
N ILE A 1062 -28.14 13.00 -40.71
CA ILE A 1062 -27.46 13.48 -39.49
C ILE A 1062 -28.16 14.74 -39.00
N LYS A 1063 -28.59 14.74 -37.73
CA LYS A 1063 -29.18 15.87 -37.03
C LYS A 1063 -28.28 16.27 -35.87
N LEU A 1064 -27.76 17.49 -35.90
CA LEU A 1064 -26.85 18.01 -34.88
C LEU A 1064 -27.55 19.12 -34.08
N HIS A 1065 -27.47 19.04 -32.76
CA HIS A 1065 -28.10 19.98 -31.85
C HIS A 1065 -27.06 20.59 -30.90
N SER A 1066 -26.87 21.90 -30.96
CA SER A 1066 -26.04 22.64 -30.01
C SER A 1066 -26.84 22.96 -28.75
N SER A 1067 -27.16 21.93 -27.98
CA SER A 1067 -27.99 22.03 -26.78
C SER A 1067 -27.62 20.92 -25.80
N ALA A 1068 -27.75 21.22 -24.50
CA ALA A 1068 -27.63 20.22 -23.44
C ALA A 1068 -28.90 19.37 -23.39
N VAL A 1069 -28.77 18.15 -22.88
CA VAL A 1069 -29.91 17.28 -22.60
C VAL A 1069 -29.94 17.00 -21.10
N ALA A 1070 -31.12 17.16 -20.51
CA ALA A 1070 -31.32 17.16 -19.05
C ALA A 1070 -32.76 16.77 -18.68
N ALA A 1071 -33.08 16.75 -17.39
CA ALA A 1071 -34.44 16.64 -16.91
C ALA A 1071 -35.10 18.04 -16.86
N GLY A 1072 -35.74 18.47 -17.96
CA GLY A 1072 -36.54 19.70 -18.04
C GLY A 1072 -36.22 20.63 -19.23
N HIS A 1073 -36.97 21.73 -19.34
CA HIS A 1073 -36.97 22.64 -20.51
C HIS A 1073 -36.20 23.96 -20.32
N ASP A 1074 -35.68 24.27 -19.13
CA ASP A 1074 -35.05 25.58 -18.92
C ASP A 1074 -33.61 25.60 -19.43
N ASN A 1075 -33.16 26.75 -19.92
CA ASN A 1075 -31.73 26.99 -20.14
C ASN A 1075 -30.93 26.64 -18.87
N ARG A 1076 -29.77 26.02 -19.06
CA ARG A 1076 -28.89 25.60 -17.97
C ARG A 1076 -27.55 26.32 -18.08
N ILE A 1077 -26.83 26.38 -16.97
CA ILE A 1077 -25.50 26.98 -16.94
C ILE A 1077 -24.46 25.88 -17.11
N LEU A 1078 -23.75 25.89 -18.23
CA LEU A 1078 -22.59 25.07 -18.48
C LEU A 1078 -21.36 25.68 -17.80
N ILE A 1079 -20.69 24.90 -16.95
CA ILE A 1079 -19.44 25.28 -16.30
C ILE A 1079 -18.28 24.72 -17.10
N ARG A 1080 -17.36 25.60 -17.53
CA ARG A 1080 -16.11 25.25 -18.19
C ARG A 1080 -14.95 25.57 -17.23
N ALA A 1081 -14.19 24.56 -16.83
CA ALA A 1081 -13.03 24.78 -15.98
C ALA A 1081 -11.86 25.37 -16.80
N ARG A 1082 -10.98 26.14 -16.16
CA ARG A 1082 -9.66 26.49 -16.68
C ARG A 1082 -8.61 25.67 -15.94
N ASP A 1083 -7.58 25.22 -16.67
CA ASP A 1083 -6.42 24.62 -16.03
C ASP A 1083 -5.74 25.68 -15.13
N GLN A 1084 -5.44 25.27 -13.89
CA GLN A 1084 -4.84 26.16 -12.88
C GLN A 1084 -3.42 26.59 -13.24
N ASN A 1085 -2.71 25.81 -14.06
CA ASN A 1085 -1.30 26.01 -14.35
C ASN A 1085 -1.07 26.99 -15.51
N ASP A 1086 -1.89 26.93 -16.55
CA ASP A 1086 -1.71 27.74 -17.77
C ASP A 1086 -2.93 28.64 -18.09
N GLY A 1087 -4.01 28.56 -17.32
CA GLY A 1087 -5.24 29.33 -17.52
C GLY A 1087 -6.01 28.96 -18.80
N LYS A 1088 -5.55 27.93 -19.51
CA LYS A 1088 -6.14 27.49 -20.77
C LYS A 1088 -7.50 26.91 -20.45
N GLN A 1089 -8.48 27.29 -21.26
CA GLN A 1089 -9.85 26.84 -21.09
C GLN A 1089 -9.88 25.34 -21.36
N ASN A 1090 -10.21 24.58 -20.32
CA ASN A 1090 -10.42 23.16 -20.41
C ASN A 1090 -11.84 22.97 -20.98
N THR A 1091 -11.92 23.04 -22.31
CA THR A 1091 -13.16 22.92 -23.08
C THR A 1091 -13.74 21.51 -23.04
N TRP A 1092 -12.94 20.53 -22.62
CA TRP A 1092 -13.32 19.13 -22.56
C TRP A 1092 -13.92 18.69 -21.22
N ARG A 1093 -13.60 19.35 -20.10
CA ARG A 1093 -14.26 19.11 -18.80
C ARG A 1093 -15.32 20.16 -18.55
N HIS A 1094 -16.47 19.97 -19.18
CA HIS A 1094 -17.64 20.80 -18.94
C HIS A 1094 -18.75 19.98 -18.27
N SER A 1095 -19.56 20.64 -17.44
CA SER A 1095 -20.72 20.00 -16.80
C SER A 1095 -21.76 21.07 -16.51
N LEU A 1096 -23.03 20.70 -16.41
CA LEU A 1096 -24.03 21.63 -15.90
C LEU A 1096 -23.70 22.02 -14.46
N SER A 1097 -24.01 23.25 -14.08
CA SER A 1097 -23.61 23.85 -12.82
C SER A 1097 -24.03 23.08 -11.57
N GLU A 1098 -25.15 22.37 -11.69
CA GLU A 1098 -25.76 21.51 -10.69
C GLU A 1098 -24.94 20.24 -10.45
N TYR A 1099 -24.19 19.78 -11.46
CA TYR A 1099 -23.37 18.57 -11.43
C TYR A 1099 -21.87 18.87 -11.32
N SER A 1100 -21.45 20.10 -11.59
CA SER A 1100 -20.04 20.48 -11.57
C SER A 1100 -19.39 20.29 -10.20
N GLN A 1101 -18.34 19.45 -10.16
CA GLN A 1101 -17.48 19.27 -8.98
C GLN A 1101 -16.68 20.53 -8.61
N TYR A 1102 -16.55 21.47 -9.54
CA TYR A 1102 -15.77 22.69 -9.35
C TYR A 1102 -16.55 23.79 -8.62
N VAL A 1103 -17.87 23.65 -8.53
CA VAL A 1103 -18.72 24.60 -7.82
C VAL A 1103 -18.81 24.17 -6.36
N ASP A 1104 -18.31 25.02 -5.47
CA ASP A 1104 -18.50 24.83 -4.04
C ASP A 1104 -19.99 24.99 -3.71
N ARG A 1105 -20.69 23.88 -3.56
CA ARG A 1105 -22.12 23.86 -3.24
C ARG A 1105 -22.42 24.37 -1.82
N THR A 1106 -21.40 24.55 -0.98
CA THR A 1106 -21.57 25.05 0.39
C THR A 1106 -21.65 26.57 0.47
N THR A 1107 -21.26 27.29 -0.60
CA THR A 1107 -21.30 28.74 -0.67
C THR A 1107 -22.30 29.22 -1.72
N LYS A 1108 -23.23 30.13 -1.35
CA LYS A 1108 -24.22 30.69 -2.28
C LYS A 1108 -23.62 31.62 -3.35
N LEU A 1109 -22.35 31.98 -3.21
CA LEU A 1109 -21.63 32.86 -4.12
C LEU A 1109 -20.26 32.22 -4.42
N PRO A 1110 -19.88 32.06 -5.71
CA PRO A 1110 -18.54 31.60 -6.04
C PRO A 1110 -17.50 32.55 -5.44
N SER A 1111 -16.43 32.00 -4.84
CA SER A 1111 -15.30 32.81 -4.39
C SER A 1111 -14.72 33.60 -5.56
N ASP A 1112 -14.11 34.75 -5.31
CA ASP A 1112 -13.53 35.56 -6.39
C ASP A 1112 -12.44 34.75 -7.14
N SER A 1113 -11.73 33.86 -6.45
CA SER A 1113 -10.85 32.84 -7.03
C SER A 1113 -11.55 31.83 -7.97
N GLN A 1114 -12.80 31.44 -7.68
CA GLN A 1114 -13.59 30.58 -8.58
C GLN A 1114 -14.09 31.35 -9.81
N LYS A 1115 -14.34 32.66 -9.70
CA LYS A 1115 -14.77 33.49 -10.84
C LYS A 1115 -13.70 33.60 -11.93
N GLY A 1116 -12.42 33.52 -11.56
CA GLY A 1116 -11.30 33.48 -12.50
C GLY A 1116 -11.06 32.09 -13.12
N MET A 1117 -11.44 31.02 -12.42
CA MET A 1117 -11.17 29.64 -12.84
C MET A 1117 -12.32 28.97 -13.60
N LEU A 1118 -13.55 29.43 -13.39
CA LEU A 1118 -14.75 28.82 -13.97
C LEU A 1118 -15.42 29.81 -14.92
N ASP A 1119 -15.54 29.41 -16.17
CA ASP A 1119 -16.35 30.12 -17.14
C ASP A 1119 -17.76 29.53 -17.14
N ARG A 1120 -18.76 30.40 -17.14
CA ARG A 1120 -20.18 30.04 -17.02
C ARG A 1120 -20.91 30.48 -18.27
N VAL A 1121 -21.43 29.54 -19.02
CA VAL A 1121 -22.16 29.80 -20.26
C VAL A 1121 -23.59 29.31 -20.11
N GLU A 1122 -24.55 30.19 -20.36
CA GLU A 1122 -25.93 29.76 -20.51
C GLU A 1122 -26.06 28.99 -21.82
N VAL A 1123 -26.52 27.74 -21.74
CA VAL A 1123 -26.77 26.88 -22.88
C VAL A 1123 -28.24 26.49 -22.93
N ARG A 1124 -28.77 26.35 -24.14
CA ARG A 1124 -30.11 25.81 -24.34
C ARG A 1124 -30.14 24.37 -23.84
N SER A 1125 -31.17 24.02 -23.08
CA SER A 1125 -31.42 22.65 -22.64
C SER A 1125 -32.68 22.10 -23.31
N VAL A 1126 -32.67 20.82 -23.63
CA VAL A 1126 -33.82 20.07 -24.14
C VAL A 1126 -34.07 18.90 -23.17
N PRO A 1127 -35.31 18.59 -22.80
CA PRO A 1127 -35.55 17.43 -21.95
C PRO A 1127 -35.22 16.14 -22.71
N PHE A 1128 -34.74 15.13 -21.99
CA PHE A 1128 -34.52 13.82 -22.60
C PHE A 1128 -35.83 13.20 -23.10
N PHE A 1129 -36.83 13.09 -22.22
CA PHE A 1129 -38.16 12.58 -22.55
C PHE A 1129 -39.08 13.71 -23.06
N SER A 1130 -39.83 13.45 -24.12
CA SER A 1130 -40.85 14.38 -24.61
C SER A 1130 -42.01 14.49 -23.63
N GLN A 1131 -42.39 15.72 -23.27
CA GLN A 1131 -43.67 15.95 -22.59
C GLN A 1131 -44.81 15.98 -23.61
N PRO A 1132 -45.96 15.36 -23.33
CA PRO A 1132 -47.13 15.50 -24.19
C PRO A 1132 -47.58 16.97 -24.16
N ASN A 1133 -47.52 17.64 -25.30
CA ASN A 1133 -48.11 18.97 -25.42
C ASN A 1133 -49.65 18.88 -25.50
N GLU A 1134 -50.35 20.02 -25.42
CA GLU A 1134 -51.83 20.06 -25.48
C GLU A 1134 -52.39 19.45 -26.79
N SER A 1135 -51.59 19.42 -27.85
CA SER A 1135 -51.93 18.78 -29.14
C SER A 1135 -51.64 17.28 -29.20
N GLY A 1136 -51.03 16.69 -28.17
CA GLY A 1136 -50.62 15.27 -28.15
C GLY A 1136 -49.41 14.96 -29.03
N ASP A 1137 -48.71 15.97 -29.53
CA ASP A 1137 -47.48 15.81 -30.32
C ASP A 1137 -46.26 15.75 -29.38
N HIS A 1138 -45.34 14.82 -29.66
CA HIS A 1138 -44.20 14.48 -28.80
C HIS A 1138 -42.90 15.17 -29.26
N SER A 1139 -42.98 16.37 -29.84
CA SER A 1139 -41.88 16.99 -30.59
C SER A 1139 -40.76 17.62 -29.76
N ASP A 1140 -40.94 17.78 -28.45
CA ASP A 1140 -40.10 18.73 -27.69
C ASP A 1140 -38.97 18.07 -26.88
N GLY A 1141 -38.84 16.74 -26.92
CA GLY A 1141 -37.77 15.97 -26.28
C GLY A 1141 -36.62 15.58 -27.23
N ALA A 1142 -35.47 15.24 -26.65
CA ALA A 1142 -34.32 14.72 -27.39
C ALA A 1142 -34.57 13.29 -27.89
N LEU A 1143 -35.30 12.47 -27.12
CA LEU A 1143 -35.73 11.14 -27.52
C LEU A 1143 -36.98 11.22 -28.41
N VAL A 1144 -36.84 10.79 -29.66
CA VAL A 1144 -37.91 10.83 -30.68
C VAL A 1144 -38.24 9.43 -31.20
N PRO A 1145 -39.44 9.20 -31.77
CA PRO A 1145 -39.79 7.91 -32.37
C PRO A 1145 -38.78 7.47 -33.44
N GLY A 1146 -38.52 6.17 -33.48
CA GLY A 1146 -37.57 5.50 -34.37
C GLY A 1146 -36.14 5.41 -33.85
N VAL A 1147 -35.81 6.03 -32.71
CA VAL A 1147 -34.51 5.85 -32.02
C VAL A 1147 -34.48 4.49 -31.36
N THR A 1148 -33.54 3.63 -31.77
CA THR A 1148 -33.43 2.26 -31.23
C THR A 1148 -32.23 2.06 -30.30
N PHE A 1149 -31.24 2.94 -30.38
CA PHE A 1149 -30.01 2.91 -29.57
C PHE A 1149 -29.70 4.29 -29.01
N VAL A 1150 -29.35 4.37 -27.73
CA VAL A 1150 -29.00 5.62 -27.04
C VAL A 1150 -27.64 5.50 -26.35
N LYS A 1151 -26.72 6.44 -26.61
CA LYS A 1151 -25.56 6.74 -25.75
C LYS A 1151 -25.88 7.94 -24.87
N LEU A 1152 -25.63 7.82 -23.57
CA LEU A 1152 -25.82 8.89 -22.59
C LEU A 1152 -24.55 9.10 -21.77
N ASP A 1153 -23.79 10.13 -22.11
CA ASP A 1153 -22.58 10.54 -21.38
C ASP A 1153 -22.56 12.08 -21.40
N CYS A 1154 -23.21 12.69 -20.41
CA CYS A 1154 -23.46 14.13 -20.36
C CYS A 1154 -22.97 14.74 -19.04
N GLU A 1155 -21.87 14.20 -18.53
CA GLU A 1155 -21.08 14.80 -17.44
C GLU A 1155 -21.88 15.10 -16.16
N GLY A 1156 -22.81 14.20 -15.83
CA GLY A 1156 -23.64 14.20 -14.62
C GLY A 1156 -25.13 14.44 -14.88
N ALA A 1157 -25.53 14.96 -16.04
CA ALA A 1157 -26.95 15.17 -16.34
C ALA A 1157 -27.71 13.84 -16.53
N GLU A 1158 -27.01 12.75 -16.80
CA GLU A 1158 -27.57 11.39 -16.83
C GLU A 1158 -28.21 11.00 -15.50
N ILE A 1159 -27.68 11.51 -14.39
CA ILE A 1159 -28.18 11.23 -13.04
C ILE A 1159 -29.62 11.73 -12.90
N GLU A 1160 -29.92 12.97 -13.28
CA GLU A 1160 -31.30 13.47 -13.20
C GLU A 1160 -32.24 12.87 -14.24
N ILE A 1161 -31.74 12.60 -15.45
CA ILE A 1161 -32.55 11.99 -16.51
C ILE A 1161 -33.04 10.62 -16.05
N LEU A 1162 -32.14 9.77 -15.55
CA LEU A 1162 -32.44 8.39 -15.19
C LEU A 1162 -33.10 8.24 -13.81
N LEU A 1163 -33.01 9.26 -12.95
CA LEU A 1163 -33.76 9.35 -11.69
C LEU A 1163 -35.14 10.01 -11.85
N SER A 1164 -35.47 10.53 -13.05
CA SER A 1164 -36.77 11.13 -13.31
C SER A 1164 -37.90 10.08 -13.27
N PRO A 1165 -39.14 10.48 -12.95
CA PRO A 1165 -40.28 9.55 -12.96
C PRO A 1165 -40.59 8.96 -14.34
N ASP A 1166 -40.14 9.58 -15.42
CA ASP A 1166 -40.37 9.10 -16.78
C ASP A 1166 -39.42 7.97 -17.16
N ALA A 1167 -38.21 7.93 -16.57
CA ALA A 1167 -37.23 6.88 -16.80
C ALA A 1167 -37.69 5.50 -16.33
N SER A 1168 -38.65 5.42 -15.38
CA SER A 1168 -39.22 4.15 -14.92
C SER A 1168 -40.45 3.69 -15.71
N LYS A 1169 -40.91 4.47 -16.70
CA LYS A 1169 -42.08 4.13 -17.51
C LYS A 1169 -41.63 3.56 -18.85
N HIS A 1170 -41.98 2.31 -19.13
CA HIS A 1170 -41.71 1.65 -20.42
C HIS A 1170 -42.12 2.52 -21.63
N SER A 1171 -43.30 3.14 -21.58
CA SER A 1171 -43.82 3.98 -22.68
C SER A 1171 -42.98 5.22 -22.99
N SER A 1172 -42.22 5.74 -22.02
CA SER A 1172 -41.38 6.92 -22.22
C SER A 1172 -40.15 6.64 -23.09
N TRP A 1173 -39.72 5.39 -23.16
CA TRP A 1173 -38.54 4.96 -23.92
C TRP A 1173 -38.83 4.69 -25.41
N LEU A 1174 -40.07 4.87 -25.86
CA LEU A 1174 -40.47 4.75 -27.27
C LEU A 1174 -39.97 3.45 -27.91
N ASP A 1175 -39.11 3.55 -28.93
CA ASP A 1175 -38.56 2.42 -29.69
C ASP A 1175 -37.15 2.01 -29.22
N VAL A 1176 -36.68 2.56 -28.08
CA VAL A 1176 -35.35 2.26 -27.56
C VAL A 1176 -35.27 0.81 -27.13
N THR A 1177 -34.30 0.11 -27.72
CA THR A 1177 -34.00 -1.28 -27.38
C THR A 1177 -32.67 -1.41 -26.65
N HIS A 1178 -31.75 -0.47 -26.87
CA HIS A 1178 -30.41 -0.48 -26.30
C HIS A 1178 -30.05 0.90 -25.74
N LEU A 1179 -29.58 0.93 -24.51
CA LEU A 1179 -29.13 2.13 -23.82
C LEU A 1179 -27.76 1.84 -23.19
N VAL A 1180 -26.80 2.72 -23.43
CA VAL A 1180 -25.51 2.74 -22.72
C VAL A 1180 -25.32 4.09 -22.04
N VAL A 1181 -24.96 4.04 -20.75
CA VAL A 1181 -24.80 5.21 -19.89
C VAL A 1181 -23.43 5.16 -19.23
N GLU A 1182 -22.72 6.28 -19.23
CA GLU A 1182 -21.58 6.47 -18.34
C GLU A 1182 -22.06 7.10 -17.04
N TRP A 1183 -22.16 6.30 -15.97
CA TRP A 1183 -22.56 6.79 -14.66
C TRP A 1183 -21.36 7.36 -13.92
N SER A 1184 -21.38 8.68 -13.71
CA SER A 1184 -20.26 9.36 -13.07
C SER A 1184 -20.32 9.34 -11.53
N PHE A 1185 -19.61 8.38 -10.93
CA PHE A 1185 -19.46 8.33 -9.48
C PHE A 1185 -18.63 9.49 -8.94
N THR A 1186 -17.87 10.20 -9.77
CA THR A 1186 -17.24 11.45 -9.33
C THR A 1186 -18.26 12.54 -8.98
N LYS A 1187 -19.46 12.52 -9.58
CA LYS A 1187 -20.54 13.49 -9.31
C LYS A 1187 -21.54 12.98 -8.27
N GLU A 1188 -21.87 11.69 -8.30
CA GLU A 1188 -22.77 11.05 -7.32
C GLU A 1188 -22.15 9.75 -6.80
N ARG A 1189 -21.56 9.83 -5.60
CA ARG A 1189 -20.82 8.72 -4.99
C ARG A 1189 -21.70 7.72 -4.26
N ARG A 1190 -22.99 8.00 -4.02
CA ARG A 1190 -23.83 7.14 -3.18
C ARG A 1190 -24.36 5.96 -3.98
N VAL A 1191 -24.11 4.74 -3.50
CA VAL A 1191 -24.49 3.52 -4.22
C VAL A 1191 -26.00 3.28 -4.19
N ASP A 1192 -26.73 3.66 -3.14
CA ASP A 1192 -28.21 3.59 -3.13
C ASP A 1192 -28.85 4.40 -4.25
N ILE A 1193 -28.27 5.54 -4.64
CA ILE A 1193 -28.79 6.35 -5.74
C ILE A 1193 -28.52 5.68 -7.08
N PHE A 1194 -27.35 5.09 -7.26
CA PHE A 1194 -27.05 4.27 -8.42
C PHE A 1194 -28.03 3.09 -8.53
N HIS A 1195 -28.27 2.34 -7.45
CA HIS A 1195 -29.27 1.26 -7.42
C HIS A 1195 -30.68 1.72 -7.73
N ARG A 1196 -31.08 2.91 -7.27
CA ARG A 1196 -32.39 3.48 -7.62
C ARG A 1196 -32.50 3.79 -9.12
N MET A 1197 -31.40 4.24 -9.74
CA MET A 1197 -31.34 4.42 -11.19
C MET A 1197 -31.51 3.07 -11.92
N LEU A 1198 -30.80 2.03 -11.49
CA LEU A 1198 -30.95 0.68 -12.05
C LEU A 1198 -32.39 0.18 -11.93
N ALA A 1199 -33.00 0.33 -10.74
CA ALA A 1199 -34.38 -0.06 -10.49
C ALA A 1199 -35.39 0.69 -11.39
N ASN A 1200 -35.13 1.96 -11.72
CA ASN A 1200 -35.95 2.68 -12.68
C ASN A 1200 -35.86 2.05 -14.08
N LEU A 1201 -34.64 1.73 -14.56
CA LEU A 1201 -34.46 1.07 -15.85
C LEU A 1201 -35.12 -0.31 -15.89
N GLU A 1202 -34.95 -1.11 -14.84
CA GLU A 1202 -35.59 -2.43 -14.71
C GLU A 1202 -37.12 -2.32 -14.71
N THR A 1203 -37.66 -1.33 -13.98
CA THR A 1203 -39.12 -1.06 -13.97
C THR A 1203 -39.64 -0.65 -15.34
N ALA A 1204 -38.80 0.03 -16.14
CA ALA A 1204 -39.13 0.38 -17.51
C ALA A 1204 -39.03 -0.80 -18.49
N GLY A 1205 -38.55 -1.97 -18.05
CA GLY A 1205 -38.46 -3.19 -18.86
C GLY A 1205 -37.07 -3.53 -19.38
N PHE A 1206 -36.03 -2.82 -18.94
CA PHE A 1206 -34.65 -3.12 -19.32
C PHE A 1206 -34.03 -4.22 -18.45
N GLU A 1207 -33.25 -5.09 -19.08
CA GLU A 1207 -32.23 -5.92 -18.45
C GLU A 1207 -30.94 -5.10 -18.38
N VAL A 1208 -30.36 -4.94 -17.18
CA VAL A 1208 -29.24 -4.02 -16.94
C VAL A 1208 -27.96 -4.78 -16.57
N TYR A 1209 -26.83 -4.32 -17.11
CA TYR A 1209 -25.51 -4.90 -16.95
C TYR A 1209 -24.48 -3.80 -16.75
N TYR A 1210 -23.49 -4.00 -15.86
CA TYR A 1210 -22.40 -3.05 -15.63
C TYR A 1210 -21.16 -3.75 -15.10
N GLU A 1211 -20.01 -3.09 -15.22
CA GLU A 1211 -18.77 -3.61 -14.67
C GLU A 1211 -18.84 -3.70 -13.14
N GLY A 1212 -18.50 -4.86 -12.58
CA GLY A 1212 -18.54 -5.08 -11.13
C GLY A 1212 -19.90 -5.47 -10.57
N MET A 1213 -20.91 -5.76 -11.39
CA MET A 1213 -22.17 -6.35 -10.93
C MET A 1213 -21.92 -7.62 -10.08
N GLY A 1214 -22.60 -7.74 -8.93
CA GLY A 1214 -22.37 -8.80 -7.95
C GLY A 1214 -21.14 -8.59 -7.03
N SER A 1215 -20.46 -7.45 -7.14
CA SER A 1215 -19.42 -7.07 -6.18
C SER A 1215 -19.99 -6.74 -4.80
N TRP A 1216 -19.15 -6.70 -3.77
CA TRP A 1216 -19.58 -6.45 -2.39
C TRP A 1216 -20.35 -5.14 -2.20
N TRP A 1217 -19.96 -4.08 -2.91
CA TRP A 1217 -20.61 -2.76 -2.85
C TRP A 1217 -22.00 -2.78 -3.48
N ASP A 1218 -22.24 -3.73 -4.39
CA ASP A 1218 -23.52 -3.89 -5.08
C ASP A 1218 -24.62 -4.46 -4.18
N THR A 1219 -24.22 -5.13 -3.07
CA THR A 1219 -25.16 -5.68 -2.10
C THR A 1219 -25.41 -4.78 -0.88
N ASP A 1220 -24.59 -3.75 -0.68
CA ASP A 1220 -24.71 -2.82 0.45
C ASP A 1220 -25.15 -1.44 -0.05
N SER A 1221 -26.45 -1.18 -0.03
CA SER A 1221 -27.01 0.09 -0.51
C SER A 1221 -26.49 1.32 0.25
N HIS A 1222 -25.91 1.16 1.44
CA HIS A 1222 -25.49 2.30 2.27
C HIS A 1222 -24.02 2.67 2.14
N VAL A 1223 -23.29 2.09 1.18
CA VAL A 1223 -21.89 2.45 0.95
C VAL A 1223 -21.71 3.60 -0.03
N MET A 1224 -20.58 4.28 0.12
CA MET A 1224 -20.09 5.23 -0.88
C MET A 1224 -19.20 4.46 -1.87
N TRP A 1225 -19.28 4.83 -3.14
CA TRP A 1225 -18.39 4.34 -4.19
C TRP A 1225 -16.93 4.50 -3.75
N PRO A 1226 -16.19 3.39 -3.62
CA PRO A 1226 -14.85 3.41 -3.04
C PRO A 1226 -13.77 3.75 -4.07
N TYR A 1227 -14.09 3.66 -5.36
CA TYR A 1227 -13.16 3.90 -6.47
C TYR A 1227 -13.29 5.34 -7.01
N PRO A 1228 -12.24 5.86 -7.67
CA PRO A 1228 -12.29 7.19 -8.31
C PRO A 1228 -12.85 7.17 -9.73
N ASP A 1229 -13.25 6.00 -10.23
CA ASP A 1229 -13.57 5.76 -11.64
C ASP A 1229 -15.09 5.73 -11.86
N ASP A 1230 -15.50 6.15 -13.05
CA ASP A 1230 -16.88 6.12 -13.54
C ASP A 1230 -17.19 4.73 -14.13
N ILE A 1231 -18.48 4.39 -14.27
CA ILE A 1231 -18.91 3.05 -14.70
C ILE A 1231 -19.83 3.12 -15.91
N LEU A 1232 -19.61 2.22 -16.86
CA LEU A 1232 -20.54 1.99 -17.96
C LEU A 1232 -21.67 1.03 -17.55
N VAL A 1233 -22.89 1.47 -17.80
CA VAL A 1233 -24.13 0.72 -17.60
C VAL A 1233 -24.75 0.46 -18.97
N PHE A 1234 -24.96 -0.81 -19.29
CA PHE A 1234 -25.57 -1.30 -20.51
C PHE A 1234 -26.96 -1.83 -20.18
N ALA A 1235 -27.99 -1.37 -20.88
CA ALA A 1235 -29.38 -1.73 -20.65
C ALA A 1235 -30.04 -2.18 -21.96
N ILE A 1236 -30.64 -3.37 -21.96
CA ILE A 1236 -31.29 -3.99 -23.13
C ILE A 1236 -32.78 -4.18 -22.82
N MET A 1237 -33.66 -3.65 -23.67
CA MET A 1237 -35.10 -3.82 -23.46
C MET A 1237 -35.48 -5.30 -23.62
N SER A 1238 -36.10 -5.88 -22.60
CA SER A 1238 -36.62 -7.25 -22.66
C SER A 1238 -37.69 -7.35 -23.75
N LYS A 1239 -37.63 -8.43 -24.54
CA LYS A 1239 -38.49 -8.65 -25.72
C LYS A 1239 -39.93 -9.03 -25.38
#